data_AF-A0A1I6KUR2-F1
#
_entry.id   AF-A0A1I6KUR2-F1
#
_cell.length_a   1.000
_cell.length_b   1.000
_cell.length_c   1.000
_cell.angle_alpha   90.00
_cell.angle_beta   90.00
_cell.angle_gamma   90.00
#
_symmetry.space_group_name_H-M   'P 1'
#
loop_
_entity.id
_entity.type
_entity.pdbx_description
1 polymer ?
#
loop_
_entity_poly.entity_id
_entity_poly.type
_entity_poly.pdbx_seq_one_letter_code
_entity_poly.pdbx_strand_id
1 'polypeptide(L)'
;MYPVSEAFMATIESNSRNFYWTGSITTKNHLTYNFTNQDIVKGSGYITRQCCGSTEIELGTVYASELGITLLSDIDRYTLDEAEVKLFFHLVLPDGSEETIPMGIFEVSEANRTIHCLELTAYDYMLRFEKDLNLNSSSGTAYNFLHAASTECKVELAQTKAEIDALPNGKETLGIYSDNDMTTYRDLLYYVAQVLGCFCLINREGKLELIQYGTSSVADIPNTQRFSSSYSDFVTRYTAVSSTNLMTEEAEYYALEVDDGLTMNLGTNPLLQFGLKTTRERIIRNILNCIAVVNYVPFDSSTIGNPAFDPGDILTFSGGHADATKISCITSLQYKINGKHTLKCVGKNPKLAAAKSKNDKNITGLLNQIESDKIVVYNFVNVSPFHIGSSPTEVLAITFTSKETTSAMFLAEILLEINADEIKKSISGTATYEEESTDEAGTATTEQVTKPVKYSFTDKGEPELTIIYKMNGDEVETFYPTKTCIDGKHIVTLFYPISQVIENCENTLSVFLKVSGGSCDIGESQIRATITGQGLVAGIGDWNGRISITESFERIPFVHTDFGFRELRDSVMATFPAKADTGIQQRISRIAFAGMQFGYARLNERISVIEVIQTFTMDAKFPGEYDQTIIELNDADAFCLISDYTAVSTAEEINAGQLQHLAINTDPYERVENLEVKLC
;
A
#
# COMPACT_ATOMS: atom_id res chain seq x y z
N MET A 1 -13.51 -6.30 33.06
CA MET A 1 -14.71 -6.42 33.91
C MET A 1 -15.29 -5.03 34.07
N TYR A 2 -16.62 -4.88 34.05
CA TYR A 2 -17.25 -3.58 34.30
C TYR A 2 -16.87 -3.06 35.70
N PRO A 3 -16.45 -1.80 35.85
CA PRO A 3 -16.09 -1.24 37.14
C PRO A 3 -17.28 -1.24 38.11
N VAL A 4 -17.10 -1.85 39.28
CA VAL A 4 -18.11 -1.96 40.34
C VAL A 4 -17.46 -1.75 41.70
N SER A 5 -18.25 -1.42 42.72
CA SER A 5 -17.74 -1.24 44.08
C SER A 5 -17.33 -2.57 44.74
N GLU A 6 -16.45 -2.51 45.74
CA GLU A 6 -16.15 -3.68 46.57
C GLU A 6 -17.40 -4.21 47.30
N ALA A 7 -18.30 -3.32 47.69
CA ALA A 7 -19.57 -3.68 48.31
C ALA A 7 -20.49 -4.46 47.35
N PHE A 8 -20.49 -4.09 46.05
CA PHE A 8 -21.17 -4.87 45.01
C PHE A 8 -20.60 -6.27 44.92
N MET A 9 -19.28 -6.41 44.81
CA MET A 9 -18.61 -7.71 44.70
C MET A 9 -18.90 -8.62 45.91
N ALA A 10 -18.88 -8.08 47.13
CA ALA A 10 -19.23 -8.84 48.33
C ALA A 10 -20.73 -9.26 48.35
N THR A 11 -21.61 -8.40 47.83
CA THR A 11 -23.07 -8.61 47.90
C THR A 11 -23.55 -9.57 46.80
N ILE A 12 -23.01 -9.48 45.58
CA ILE A 12 -23.42 -10.33 44.46
C ILE A 12 -23.11 -11.81 44.71
N GLU A 13 -22.05 -12.08 45.48
CA GLU A 13 -21.65 -13.42 45.92
C GLU A 13 -22.56 -14.02 47.00
N SER A 14 -23.38 -13.21 47.66
CA SER A 14 -24.29 -13.66 48.70
C SER A 14 -25.49 -14.43 48.13
N ASN A 15 -25.87 -15.51 48.83
CA ASN A 15 -27.05 -16.31 48.50
C ASN A 15 -28.38 -15.58 48.74
N SER A 16 -28.40 -14.52 49.56
CA SER A 16 -29.60 -13.77 49.92
C SER A 16 -29.65 -12.38 49.27
N ARG A 17 -28.97 -12.19 48.14
CA ARG A 17 -28.96 -10.91 47.42
C ARG A 17 -30.34 -10.54 46.89
N ASN A 18 -30.61 -9.24 46.86
CA ASN A 18 -31.82 -8.67 46.29
C ASN A 18 -31.45 -7.84 45.07
N PHE A 19 -32.02 -8.17 43.91
CA PHE A 19 -31.76 -7.47 42.65
C PHE A 19 -33.02 -7.41 41.81
N TYR A 20 -33.04 -6.45 40.88
CA TYR A 20 -34.12 -6.30 39.92
C TYR A 20 -33.60 -5.69 38.62
N TRP A 21 -34.43 -5.74 37.57
CA TRP A 21 -34.10 -5.25 36.25
C TRP A 21 -35.06 -4.13 35.84
N THR A 22 -34.54 -3.15 35.10
CA THR A 22 -35.35 -2.14 34.44
C THR A 22 -34.83 -1.93 33.01
N GLY A 23 -35.62 -1.26 32.19
CA GLY A 23 -35.17 -0.85 30.88
C GLY A 23 -36.08 0.16 30.22
N SER A 24 -35.65 0.60 29.05
CA SER A 24 -36.36 1.57 28.23
C SER A 24 -36.29 1.18 26.77
N ILE A 25 -37.40 1.36 26.05
CA ILE A 25 -37.49 1.21 24.59
C ILE A 25 -37.75 2.59 24.01
N THR A 26 -36.85 3.11 23.19
CA THR A 26 -36.98 4.39 22.51
C THR A 26 -37.15 4.15 21.02
N THR A 27 -38.32 4.51 20.47
CA THR A 27 -38.60 4.34 19.03
C THR A 27 -37.84 5.36 18.17
N LYS A 28 -37.78 5.12 16.85
CA LYS A 28 -37.24 6.09 15.87
C LYS A 28 -37.83 7.50 15.99
N ASN A 29 -39.09 7.61 16.43
CA ASN A 29 -39.78 8.88 16.63
C ASN A 29 -39.51 9.51 18.01
N HIS A 30 -38.49 9.03 18.73
CA HIS A 30 -38.08 9.46 20.06
C HIS A 30 -39.14 9.27 21.16
N LEU A 31 -40.14 8.40 20.95
CA LEU A 31 -41.08 8.02 21.99
C LEU A 31 -40.45 6.94 22.87
N THR A 32 -40.43 7.17 24.18
CA THR A 32 -39.78 6.26 25.14
C THR A 32 -40.80 5.54 26.00
N TYR A 33 -40.67 4.22 26.08
CA TYR A 33 -41.46 3.33 26.92
C TYR A 33 -40.54 2.69 27.97
N ASN A 34 -40.80 2.97 29.24
CA ASN A 34 -40.05 2.35 30.32
C ASN A 34 -40.74 1.06 30.77
N PHE A 35 -39.95 0.06 31.15
CA PHE A 35 -40.42 -1.18 31.74
C PHE A 35 -39.62 -1.53 32.98
N THR A 36 -40.29 -2.19 33.91
CA THR A 36 -39.75 -2.64 35.19
C THR A 36 -39.70 -4.16 35.23
N ASN A 37 -39.12 -4.71 36.30
CA ASN A 37 -39.02 -6.15 36.48
C ASN A 37 -40.38 -6.88 36.47
N GLN A 38 -41.48 -6.20 36.80
CA GLN A 38 -42.83 -6.79 36.80
C GLN A 38 -43.39 -6.98 35.38
N ASP A 39 -42.90 -6.17 34.43
CA ASP A 39 -43.34 -6.21 33.04
C ASP A 39 -42.61 -7.32 32.26
N ILE A 40 -41.51 -7.86 32.80
CA ILE A 40 -40.71 -8.91 32.16
C ILE A 40 -41.33 -10.28 32.44
N VAL A 41 -41.69 -11.01 31.38
CA VAL A 41 -42.22 -12.37 31.50
C VAL A 41 -41.16 -13.29 32.12
N LYS A 42 -41.54 -14.06 33.13
CA LYS A 42 -40.60 -14.89 33.88
C LYS A 42 -39.91 -15.92 32.99
N GLY A 43 -38.58 -15.84 32.93
CA GLY A 43 -37.72 -16.81 32.27
C GLY A 43 -37.54 -16.64 30.77
N SER A 44 -38.11 -15.58 30.17
CA SER A 44 -37.96 -15.25 28.75
C SER A 44 -36.68 -14.45 28.45
N GLY A 45 -36.30 -13.55 29.35
CA GLY A 45 -35.22 -12.59 29.11
C GLY A 45 -33.82 -13.20 29.14
N TYR A 46 -32.98 -12.85 28.17
CA TYR A 46 -31.55 -13.17 28.17
C TYR A 46 -30.71 -12.16 27.38
N ILE A 47 -29.41 -12.09 27.70
CA ILE A 47 -28.39 -11.45 26.88
C ILE A 47 -27.29 -12.47 26.59
N THR A 48 -26.90 -12.64 25.35
CA THR A 48 -25.73 -13.43 24.95
C THR A 48 -24.62 -12.51 24.46
N ARG A 49 -23.39 -12.80 24.88
CA ARG A 49 -22.18 -12.13 24.39
C ARG A 49 -21.13 -13.19 24.08
N GLN A 50 -20.37 -13.00 23.02
CA GLN A 50 -19.29 -13.89 22.66
C GLN A 50 -18.20 -13.14 21.92
N CYS A 51 -16.96 -13.61 22.03
CA CYS A 51 -15.82 -13.12 21.26
C CYS A 51 -15.09 -14.24 20.52
N CYS A 52 -15.53 -15.49 20.61
CA CYS A 52 -14.98 -16.59 19.81
C CYS A 52 -16.11 -17.48 19.33
N GLY A 53 -15.85 -18.21 18.24
CA GLY A 53 -16.64 -19.36 17.86
C GLY A 53 -16.69 -20.44 18.95
N SER A 54 -17.43 -21.51 18.68
CA SER A 54 -17.73 -22.53 19.68
C SER A 54 -16.58 -23.51 20.00
N THR A 55 -15.45 -23.43 19.27
CA THR A 55 -14.41 -24.49 19.33
C THR A 55 -13.01 -24.02 19.66
N GLU A 56 -12.62 -22.79 19.31
CA GLU A 56 -11.24 -22.31 19.43
C GLU A 56 -11.22 -20.82 19.76
N ILE A 57 -10.14 -20.39 20.40
CA ILE A 57 -9.83 -18.97 20.61
C ILE A 57 -9.47 -18.37 19.26
N GLU A 58 -9.99 -17.18 18.98
CA GLU A 58 -9.82 -16.51 17.68
C GLU A 58 -9.30 -15.09 17.88
N LEU A 59 -8.66 -14.55 16.84
CA LEU A 59 -8.26 -13.14 16.74
C LEU A 59 -9.09 -12.44 15.68
N GLY A 60 -9.30 -11.14 15.88
CA GLY A 60 -10.05 -10.30 14.94
C GLY A 60 -11.55 -10.52 15.01
N THR A 61 -12.08 -11.36 15.88
CA THR A 61 -13.52 -11.65 15.91
C THR A 61 -14.38 -10.42 16.19
N VAL A 62 -15.51 -10.38 15.49
CA VAL A 62 -16.44 -9.24 15.49
C VAL A 62 -17.85 -9.79 15.69
N TYR A 63 -18.21 -10.20 16.90
CA TYR A 63 -19.52 -10.78 17.21
C TYR A 63 -20.50 -9.72 17.72
N ALA A 64 -21.77 -9.85 17.35
CA ALA A 64 -22.84 -9.03 17.88
C ALA A 64 -23.40 -9.68 19.14
N SER A 65 -23.67 -8.88 20.17
CA SER A 65 -24.42 -9.31 21.35
C SER A 65 -25.91 -9.31 21.02
N GLU A 66 -26.64 -10.28 21.57
CA GLU A 66 -28.08 -10.43 21.34
C GLU A 66 -28.84 -10.31 22.68
N LEU A 67 -29.96 -9.60 22.64
CA LEU A 67 -30.94 -9.47 23.70
C LEU A 67 -32.26 -10.09 23.22
N GLY A 68 -32.70 -11.14 23.91
CA GLY A 68 -34.06 -11.66 23.77
C GLY A 68 -34.86 -11.29 25.02
N ILE A 69 -36.04 -10.67 24.88
CA ILE A 69 -36.89 -10.32 26.02
C ILE A 69 -38.37 -10.35 25.65
N THR A 70 -39.21 -10.89 26.55
CA THR A 70 -40.66 -10.82 26.41
C THR A 70 -41.25 -9.92 27.49
N LEU A 71 -42.01 -8.91 27.08
CA LEU A 71 -42.63 -7.91 27.93
C LEU A 71 -44.17 -8.03 27.91
N LEU A 72 -44.80 -7.80 29.06
CA LEU A 72 -46.25 -7.60 29.18
C LEU A 72 -46.56 -6.16 28.73
N SER A 73 -46.75 -5.99 27.43
CA SER A 73 -46.89 -4.67 26.83
C SER A 73 -47.82 -4.67 25.63
N ASP A 74 -48.56 -3.58 25.49
CA ASP A 74 -49.46 -3.31 24.35
C ASP A 74 -48.87 -2.29 23.36
N ILE A 75 -47.56 -2.03 23.43
CA ILE A 75 -46.86 -1.18 22.45
C ILE A 75 -47.10 -1.72 21.02
N ASP A 76 -47.31 -0.80 20.09
CA ASP A 76 -47.46 -1.17 18.68
C ASP A 76 -46.13 -1.65 18.10
N ARG A 77 -46.06 -2.95 17.79
CA ARG A 77 -44.86 -3.61 17.24
C ARG A 77 -44.34 -2.95 15.96
N TYR A 78 -45.20 -2.33 15.15
CA TYR A 78 -44.78 -1.68 13.90
C TYR A 78 -44.00 -0.38 14.14
N THR A 79 -43.99 0.11 15.38
CA THR A 79 -43.20 1.29 15.79
C THR A 79 -41.82 0.92 16.36
N LEU A 80 -41.53 -0.39 16.48
CA LEU A 80 -40.36 -0.90 17.17
C LEU A 80 -39.20 -1.29 16.25
N ASP A 81 -39.37 -1.24 14.95
CA ASP A 81 -38.27 -1.44 14.00
C ASP A 81 -37.13 -0.44 14.24
N GLU A 82 -35.91 -0.94 14.43
CA GLU A 82 -34.70 -0.23 14.91
C GLU A 82 -34.92 0.65 16.16
N ALA A 83 -35.89 0.30 17.01
CA ALA A 83 -36.02 0.95 18.31
C ALA A 83 -34.84 0.58 19.21
N GLU A 84 -34.38 1.53 20.02
CA GLU A 84 -33.28 1.34 20.95
C GLU A 84 -33.80 0.78 22.28
N VAL A 85 -33.24 -0.33 22.74
CA VAL A 85 -33.50 -0.95 24.03
C VAL A 85 -32.28 -0.77 24.93
N LYS A 86 -32.49 -0.16 26.10
CA LYS A 86 -31.51 -0.13 27.19
C LYS A 86 -31.98 -1.02 28.32
N LEU A 87 -31.07 -1.80 28.88
CA LEU A 87 -31.36 -2.67 30.00
C LEU A 87 -30.39 -2.38 31.15
N PHE A 88 -30.91 -2.38 32.37
CA PHE A 88 -30.16 -2.09 33.59
C PHE A 88 -30.38 -3.19 34.62
N PHE A 89 -29.30 -3.56 35.30
CA PHE A 89 -29.31 -4.44 36.47
C PHE A 89 -29.10 -3.59 37.73
N HIS A 90 -29.93 -3.79 38.75
CA HIS A 90 -29.83 -3.08 40.03
C HIS A 90 -29.61 -4.08 41.16
N LEU A 91 -28.54 -3.89 41.93
CA LEU A 91 -28.25 -4.65 43.15
C LEU A 91 -28.52 -3.79 44.37
N VAL A 92 -29.32 -4.29 45.31
CA VAL A 92 -29.54 -3.64 46.60
C VAL A 92 -28.43 -4.05 47.56
N LEU A 93 -27.64 -3.08 48.01
CA LEU A 93 -26.53 -3.25 48.94
C LEU A 93 -27.04 -3.40 50.40
N PRO A 94 -26.20 -3.90 51.33
CA PRO A 94 -26.62 -4.14 52.72
C PRO A 94 -27.07 -2.89 53.49
N ASP A 95 -26.61 -1.71 53.08
CA ASP A 95 -27.01 -0.42 53.65
C ASP A 95 -28.35 0.11 53.09
N GLY A 96 -28.96 -0.61 52.16
CA GLY A 96 -30.19 -0.25 51.48
C GLY A 96 -30.02 0.67 50.26
N SER A 97 -28.79 1.08 49.93
CA SER A 97 -28.50 1.76 48.67
C SER A 97 -28.55 0.79 47.49
N GLU A 98 -28.64 1.31 46.28
CA GLU A 98 -28.65 0.51 45.06
C GLU A 98 -27.48 0.88 44.14
N GLU A 99 -26.83 -0.15 43.60
CA GLU A 99 -25.80 0.00 42.58
C GLU A 99 -26.34 -0.50 41.24
N THR A 100 -26.26 0.35 40.22
CA THR A 100 -26.86 0.11 38.90
C THR A 100 -25.78 -0.15 37.87
N ILE A 101 -25.95 -1.21 37.10
CA ILE A 101 -25.05 -1.62 36.03
C ILE A 101 -25.80 -1.58 34.69
N PRO A 102 -25.30 -0.83 33.69
CA PRO A 102 -25.83 -0.91 32.33
C PRO A 102 -25.49 -2.27 31.73
N MET A 103 -26.47 -2.88 31.07
CA MET A 103 -26.37 -4.21 30.46
C MET A 103 -26.33 -4.14 28.94
N GLY A 104 -26.14 -2.95 28.38
CA GLY A 104 -25.95 -2.72 26.95
C GLY A 104 -27.07 -1.89 26.33
N ILE A 105 -26.80 -1.48 25.10
CA ILE A 105 -27.72 -0.79 24.19
C ILE A 105 -27.91 -1.72 22.99
N PHE A 106 -29.16 -2.00 22.65
CA PHE A 106 -29.53 -2.92 21.59
C PHE A 106 -30.55 -2.27 20.65
N GLU A 107 -30.51 -2.60 19.36
CA GLU A 107 -31.50 -2.21 18.37
C GLU A 107 -32.43 -3.38 18.08
N VAL A 108 -33.73 -3.15 18.18
CA VAL A 108 -34.74 -4.17 17.89
C VAL A 108 -34.66 -4.55 16.42
N SER A 109 -34.45 -5.85 16.19
CA SER A 109 -34.48 -6.47 14.86
C SER A 109 -35.80 -7.20 14.62
N GLU A 110 -36.40 -7.80 15.65
CA GLU A 110 -37.68 -8.49 15.54
C GLU A 110 -38.60 -8.14 16.71
N ALA A 111 -39.88 -7.91 16.40
CA ALA A 111 -40.91 -7.61 17.39
C ALA A 111 -42.17 -8.46 17.13
N ASN A 112 -42.28 -9.58 17.84
CA ASN A 112 -43.38 -10.53 17.72
C ASN A 112 -44.43 -10.28 18.82
N ARG A 113 -45.71 -10.48 18.49
CA ARG A 113 -46.82 -10.29 19.44
C ARG A 113 -47.56 -11.60 19.65
N THR A 114 -47.67 -12.00 20.91
CA THR A 114 -48.63 -13.00 21.38
C THR A 114 -49.66 -12.31 22.29
N ILE A 115 -50.67 -13.02 22.81
CA ILE A 115 -51.75 -12.43 23.62
C ILE A 115 -51.14 -11.68 24.83
N HIS A 116 -51.27 -10.35 24.85
CA HIS A 116 -50.72 -9.43 25.87
C HIS A 116 -49.20 -9.47 26.10
N CYS A 117 -48.44 -10.10 25.20
CA CYS A 117 -47.00 -10.20 25.31
C CYS A 117 -46.33 -9.72 24.02
N LEU A 118 -45.26 -8.94 24.19
CA LEU A 118 -44.38 -8.42 23.15
C LEU A 118 -43.02 -9.11 23.31
N GLU A 119 -42.64 -9.91 22.33
CA GLU A 119 -41.36 -10.60 22.28
C GLU A 119 -40.42 -9.84 21.35
N LEU A 120 -39.27 -9.44 21.89
CA LEU A 120 -38.26 -8.64 21.21
C LEU A 120 -36.97 -9.45 21.08
N THR A 121 -36.43 -9.43 19.87
CA THR A 121 -35.04 -9.81 19.60
C THR A 121 -34.31 -8.56 19.13
N ALA A 122 -33.24 -8.21 19.82
CA ALA A 122 -32.46 -7.02 19.56
C ALA A 122 -30.96 -7.34 19.57
N TYR A 123 -30.17 -6.60 18.80
CA TYR A 123 -28.72 -6.79 18.72
C TYR A 123 -27.99 -5.50 19.05
N ASP A 124 -26.75 -5.58 19.53
CA ASP A 124 -25.94 -4.38 19.70
C ASP A 124 -25.60 -3.70 18.36
N TYR A 125 -24.96 -2.54 18.42
CA TYR A 125 -24.59 -1.77 17.23
C TYR A 125 -23.54 -2.45 16.33
N MET A 126 -23.09 -3.67 16.63
CA MET A 126 -22.17 -4.39 15.76
C MET A 126 -22.80 -4.67 14.39
N LEU A 127 -24.13 -4.86 14.34
CA LEU A 127 -24.84 -5.04 13.06
C LEU A 127 -24.76 -3.84 12.13
N ARG A 128 -24.49 -2.62 12.64
CA ARG A 128 -24.31 -1.44 11.79
C ARG A 128 -23.05 -1.52 10.90
N PHE A 129 -22.13 -2.44 11.22
CA PHE A 129 -20.93 -2.70 10.43
C PHE A 129 -21.15 -3.66 9.25
N GLU A 130 -22.34 -4.25 9.09
CA GLU A 130 -22.74 -5.05 7.89
C GLU A 130 -22.97 -4.19 6.64
N LYS A 131 -22.52 -2.93 6.66
CA LYS A 131 -22.62 -1.99 5.55
C LYS A 131 -21.47 -2.23 4.56
N ASP A 132 -21.77 -2.07 3.27
CA ASP A 132 -20.79 -2.15 2.18
C ASP A 132 -19.59 -1.23 2.44
N LEU A 133 -18.40 -1.81 2.32
CA LEU A 133 -17.13 -1.14 2.54
C LEU A 133 -16.88 -0.12 1.43
N ASN A 134 -16.70 1.15 1.81
CA ASN A 134 -16.40 2.23 0.88
C ASN A 134 -15.30 3.12 1.48
N LEU A 135 -14.03 2.79 1.21
CA LEU A 135 -12.89 3.55 1.73
C LEU A 135 -12.40 4.58 0.71
N ASN A 136 -12.30 5.84 1.14
CA ASN A 136 -11.74 6.93 0.33
C ASN A 136 -10.20 6.86 0.23
N SER A 137 -9.56 6.11 1.13
CA SER A 137 -8.10 5.87 1.15
C SER A 137 -7.85 4.38 1.32
N SER A 138 -7.00 3.83 0.45
CA SER A 138 -6.54 2.43 0.51
C SER A 138 -5.36 2.22 1.44
N SER A 139 -4.90 3.24 2.17
CA SER A 139 -3.84 3.10 3.18
C SER A 139 -4.09 3.97 4.41
N GLY A 140 -3.57 3.52 5.55
CA GLY A 140 -3.68 4.23 6.82
C GLY A 140 -3.22 3.40 8.02
N THR A 141 -3.27 4.01 9.20
CA THR A 141 -3.05 3.30 10.48
C THR A 141 -4.30 2.52 10.90
N ALA A 142 -4.17 1.62 11.87
CA ALA A 142 -5.31 0.94 12.47
C ALA A 142 -6.37 1.94 12.99
N TYR A 143 -5.94 3.04 13.62
CA TYR A 143 -6.86 4.10 14.06
C TYR A 143 -7.61 4.75 12.89
N ASN A 144 -6.94 5.01 11.75
CA ASN A 144 -7.61 5.61 10.59
C ASN A 144 -8.75 4.71 10.08
N PHE A 145 -8.52 3.40 9.99
CA PHE A 145 -9.54 2.45 9.58
C PHE A 145 -10.68 2.32 10.59
N LEU A 146 -10.36 2.21 11.87
CA LEU A 146 -11.38 2.15 12.94
C LEU A 146 -12.22 3.42 12.98
N HIS A 147 -11.59 4.59 12.85
CA HIS A 147 -12.29 5.87 12.82
C HIS A 147 -13.19 6.01 11.59
N ALA A 148 -12.71 5.59 10.41
CA ALA A 148 -13.52 5.59 9.18
C ALA A 148 -14.75 4.68 9.32
N ALA A 149 -14.56 3.44 9.80
CA ALA A 149 -15.64 2.50 10.06
C ALA A 149 -16.65 3.04 11.09
N SER A 150 -16.14 3.58 12.21
CA SER A 150 -16.93 4.18 13.28
C SER A 150 -17.80 5.35 12.77
N THR A 151 -17.22 6.21 11.93
CA THR A 151 -17.92 7.35 11.33
C THR A 151 -19.02 6.90 10.36
N GLU A 152 -18.70 5.98 9.46
CA GLU A 152 -19.63 5.55 8.41
C GLU A 152 -20.79 4.69 8.95
N CYS A 153 -20.50 3.87 9.98
CA CYS A 153 -21.46 3.01 10.66
C CYS A 153 -22.17 3.70 11.84
N LYS A 154 -21.81 4.94 12.16
CA LYS A 154 -22.38 5.74 13.27
C LYS A 154 -22.28 5.03 14.62
N VAL A 155 -21.10 4.49 14.91
CA VAL A 155 -20.77 3.86 16.20
C VAL A 155 -19.51 4.54 16.72
N GLU A 156 -19.55 5.09 17.92
CA GLU A 156 -18.39 5.78 18.50
C GLU A 156 -17.32 4.76 18.91
N LEU A 157 -16.04 5.11 18.75
CA LEU A 157 -14.92 4.30 19.26
C LEU A 157 -14.72 4.58 20.75
N ALA A 158 -14.60 3.53 21.56
CA ALA A 158 -14.40 3.65 23.01
C ALA A 158 -12.99 4.15 23.35
N GLN A 159 -12.00 3.75 22.57
CA GLN A 159 -10.59 4.07 22.77
C GLN A 159 -10.18 5.30 21.96
N THR A 160 -9.30 6.10 22.55
CA THR A 160 -8.66 7.25 21.91
C THR A 160 -7.58 6.81 20.92
N LYS A 161 -7.15 7.73 20.04
CA LYS A 161 -6.02 7.48 19.15
C LYS A 161 -4.76 7.02 19.88
N ALA A 162 -4.44 7.66 21.01
CA ALA A 162 -3.24 7.34 21.77
C ALA A 162 -3.26 5.90 22.34
N GLU A 163 -4.45 5.42 22.74
CA GLU A 163 -4.62 4.05 23.24
C GLU A 163 -4.51 3.03 22.11
N ILE A 164 -5.11 3.30 20.94
CA ILE A 164 -4.96 2.43 19.76
C ILE A 164 -3.51 2.42 19.26
N ASP A 165 -2.84 3.58 19.21
CA ASP A 165 -1.43 3.68 18.81
C ASP A 165 -0.47 2.98 19.79
N ALA A 166 -0.91 2.75 21.04
CA ALA A 166 -0.16 2.00 22.04
C ALA A 166 -0.33 0.48 21.90
N LEU A 167 -1.36 0.02 21.19
CA LEU A 167 -1.53 -1.40 20.88
C LEU A 167 -0.41 -1.90 19.95
N PRO A 168 -0.08 -3.20 20.01
CA PRO A 168 0.83 -3.83 19.07
C PRO A 168 0.39 -3.55 17.63
N ASN A 169 1.33 -3.09 16.80
CA ASN A 169 1.10 -2.68 15.41
C ASN A 169 0.18 -1.45 15.21
N GLY A 170 -0.23 -0.74 16.27
CA GLY A 170 -1.17 0.39 16.16
C GLY A 170 -0.66 1.55 15.29
N LYS A 171 0.66 1.78 15.30
CA LYS A 171 1.34 2.83 14.53
C LYS A 171 1.75 2.39 13.12
N GLU A 172 1.56 1.12 12.77
CA GLU A 172 1.94 0.62 11.46
C GLU A 172 1.06 1.24 10.39
N THR A 173 1.67 1.59 9.26
CA THR A 173 0.93 2.02 8.08
C THR A 173 0.58 0.76 7.30
N LEU A 174 -0.71 0.48 7.20
CA LEU A 174 -1.27 -0.69 6.54
C LEU A 174 -1.93 -0.25 5.22
N GLY A 175 -1.87 -1.12 4.22
CA GLY A 175 -2.48 -0.90 2.91
C GLY A 175 -3.52 -1.96 2.59
N ILE A 176 -4.51 -1.60 1.77
CA ILE A 176 -5.56 -2.46 1.23
C ILE A 176 -5.40 -2.45 -0.29
N TYR A 177 -5.28 -3.63 -0.91
CA TYR A 177 -5.14 -3.76 -2.37
C TYR A 177 -6.51 -3.84 -3.03
N SER A 178 -6.62 -3.52 -4.31
CA SER A 178 -7.92 -3.37 -5.00
C SER A 178 -8.74 -4.66 -5.09
N ASP A 179 -8.10 -5.82 -5.16
CA ASP A 179 -8.73 -7.12 -5.41
C ASP A 179 -8.85 -7.97 -4.12
N ASN A 180 -9.11 -7.33 -2.99
CA ASN A 180 -9.24 -8.02 -1.71
C ASN A 180 -10.67 -8.51 -1.45
N ASP A 181 -10.82 -9.51 -0.57
CA ASP A 181 -12.11 -10.14 -0.27
C ASP A 181 -12.98 -9.37 0.74
N MET A 182 -12.60 -8.14 1.14
CA MET A 182 -13.38 -7.37 2.12
C MET A 182 -14.59 -6.72 1.45
N THR A 183 -15.77 -7.07 1.96
CA THR A 183 -17.05 -6.60 1.42
C THR A 183 -17.73 -5.58 2.33
N THR A 184 -17.59 -5.75 3.65
CA THR A 184 -18.27 -4.93 4.66
C THR A 184 -17.28 -4.24 5.60
N TYR A 185 -17.76 -3.23 6.33
CA TYR A 185 -16.98 -2.66 7.43
C TYR A 185 -16.70 -3.68 8.54
N ARG A 186 -17.54 -4.71 8.70
CA ARG A 186 -17.30 -5.81 9.64
C ARG A 186 -16.06 -6.62 9.26
N ASP A 187 -15.85 -6.86 7.97
CA ASP A 187 -14.62 -7.50 7.45
C ASP A 187 -13.39 -6.63 7.75
N LEU A 188 -13.50 -5.31 7.57
CA LEU A 188 -12.42 -4.37 7.92
C LEU A 188 -12.10 -4.44 9.41
N LEU A 189 -13.10 -4.39 10.28
CA LEU A 189 -12.89 -4.54 11.73
C LEU A 189 -12.20 -5.86 12.04
N TYR A 190 -12.59 -6.94 11.37
CA TYR A 190 -12.01 -8.26 11.58
C TYR A 190 -10.51 -8.27 11.31
N TYR A 191 -10.11 -7.80 10.14
CA TYR A 191 -8.70 -7.79 9.76
C TYR A 191 -7.86 -6.80 10.57
N VAL A 192 -8.41 -5.61 10.89
CA VAL A 192 -7.71 -4.62 11.73
C VAL A 192 -7.47 -5.18 13.13
N ALA A 193 -8.50 -5.75 13.77
CA ALA A 193 -8.36 -6.32 15.11
C ALA A 193 -7.42 -7.53 15.12
N GLN A 194 -7.39 -8.33 14.04
CA GLN A 194 -6.42 -9.40 13.89
C GLN A 194 -4.98 -8.86 13.83
N VAL A 195 -4.72 -7.76 13.09
CA VAL A 195 -3.39 -7.11 13.04
C VAL A 195 -2.95 -6.59 14.41
N LEU A 196 -3.89 -6.06 15.19
CA LEU A 196 -3.63 -5.56 16.55
C LEU A 196 -3.52 -6.70 17.61
N GLY A 197 -3.82 -7.94 17.22
CA GLY A 197 -3.81 -9.09 18.13
C GLY A 197 -4.91 -9.03 19.20
N CYS A 198 -6.09 -8.52 18.84
CA CYS A 198 -7.23 -8.35 19.73
C CYS A 198 -8.54 -8.87 19.10
N PHE A 199 -9.64 -8.76 19.84
CA PHE A 199 -11.01 -8.94 19.32
C PHE A 199 -11.83 -7.67 19.57
N CYS A 200 -12.97 -7.55 18.89
CA CYS A 200 -13.86 -6.40 18.99
C CYS A 200 -15.14 -6.75 19.75
N LEU A 201 -15.67 -5.79 20.51
CA LEU A 201 -17.03 -5.83 21.03
C LEU A 201 -17.69 -4.45 21.01
N ILE A 202 -19.01 -4.42 21.11
CA ILE A 202 -19.73 -3.19 21.50
C ILE A 202 -19.86 -3.20 23.02
N ASN A 203 -19.29 -2.19 23.65
CA ASN A 203 -19.32 -2.08 25.10
C ASN A 203 -20.72 -1.68 25.59
N ARG A 204 -20.89 -1.64 26.92
CA ARG A 204 -22.19 -1.36 27.55
C ARG A 204 -22.75 0.03 27.24
N GLU A 205 -21.92 0.95 26.75
CA GLU A 205 -22.30 2.31 26.34
C GLU A 205 -22.64 2.41 24.85
N GLY A 206 -22.56 1.31 24.09
CA GLY A 206 -22.81 1.30 22.65
C GLY A 206 -21.59 1.74 21.82
N LYS A 207 -20.38 1.69 22.38
CA LYS A 207 -19.14 2.06 21.68
C LYS A 207 -18.35 0.84 21.23
N LEU A 208 -17.67 0.93 20.09
CA LEU A 208 -16.76 -0.09 19.61
C LEU A 208 -15.49 -0.12 20.48
N GLU A 209 -15.15 -1.27 21.04
CA GLU A 209 -13.99 -1.46 21.92
C GLU A 209 -13.15 -2.65 21.45
N LEU A 210 -11.83 -2.48 21.44
CA LEU A 210 -10.85 -3.50 21.08
C LEU A 210 -10.19 -4.04 22.34
N ILE A 211 -10.28 -5.35 22.55
CA ILE A 211 -9.85 -6.02 23.78
C ILE A 211 -8.80 -7.07 23.46
N GLN A 212 -7.66 -6.98 24.17
CA GLN A 212 -6.60 -7.98 24.10
C GLN A 212 -6.83 -9.08 25.14
N TYR A 213 -6.39 -10.30 24.80
CA TYR A 213 -6.34 -11.38 25.78
C TYR A 213 -5.30 -11.09 26.87
N GLY A 214 -5.64 -11.40 28.13
CA GLY A 214 -4.80 -11.08 29.29
C GLY A 214 -4.61 -12.24 30.26
N THR A 215 -3.84 -12.04 31.32
CA THR A 215 -3.52 -13.07 32.32
C THR A 215 -3.99 -12.75 33.72
N SER A 216 -4.43 -11.52 33.96
CA SER A 216 -4.82 -11.04 35.29
C SER A 216 -6.25 -11.47 35.61
N SER A 217 -6.40 -12.40 36.55
CA SER A 217 -7.72 -12.83 37.04
C SER A 217 -8.45 -11.67 37.73
N VAL A 218 -9.71 -11.46 37.35
CA VAL A 218 -10.59 -10.43 37.92
C VAL A 218 -11.49 -10.95 39.04
N ALA A 219 -11.71 -12.27 39.09
CA ALA A 219 -12.54 -12.92 40.12
C ALA A 219 -12.22 -14.42 40.25
N ASP A 220 -12.43 -14.94 41.47
CA ASP A 220 -12.42 -16.38 41.75
C ASP A 220 -13.86 -16.90 41.87
N ILE A 221 -14.18 -17.99 41.16
CA ILE A 221 -15.50 -18.63 41.25
C ILE A 221 -15.38 -19.94 42.04
N PRO A 222 -15.79 -19.96 43.32
CA PRO A 222 -15.72 -21.15 44.15
C PRO A 222 -16.82 -22.16 43.80
N ASN A 223 -16.62 -23.42 44.19
CA ASN A 223 -17.60 -24.49 44.00
C ASN A 223 -19.00 -24.19 44.54
N THR A 224 -19.11 -23.42 45.60
CA THR A 224 -20.38 -23.04 46.23
C THR A 224 -21.23 -22.12 45.35
N GLN A 225 -20.64 -21.44 44.36
CA GLN A 225 -21.35 -20.53 43.45
C GLN A 225 -21.64 -21.15 42.07
N ARG A 226 -21.34 -22.45 41.90
CA ARG A 226 -21.49 -23.18 40.64
C ARG A 226 -22.64 -24.18 40.76
N PHE A 227 -23.57 -24.14 39.81
CA PHE A 227 -24.64 -25.13 39.69
C PHE A 227 -24.17 -26.37 38.92
N SER A 228 -23.35 -26.16 37.89
CA SER A 228 -22.74 -27.20 37.07
C SER A 228 -21.47 -26.66 36.45
N SER A 229 -20.42 -27.48 36.36
CA SER A 229 -19.17 -27.08 35.70
C SER A 229 -18.50 -28.28 35.04
N SER A 230 -17.92 -28.04 33.87
CA SER A 230 -17.04 -28.96 33.15
C SER A 230 -15.73 -28.24 32.85
N TYR A 231 -14.61 -28.90 33.10
CA TYR A 231 -13.27 -28.39 32.85
C TYR A 231 -12.51 -29.39 31.99
N SER A 232 -11.76 -28.90 31.01
CA SER A 232 -10.92 -29.74 30.18
C SER A 232 -9.68 -30.21 30.94
N ASP A 233 -9.11 -31.35 30.54
CA ASP A 233 -7.89 -31.92 31.09
C ASP A 233 -6.60 -31.34 30.47
N PHE A 234 -6.74 -30.35 29.60
CA PHE A 234 -5.65 -29.68 28.89
C PHE A 234 -5.76 -28.17 29.00
N VAL A 235 -4.65 -27.51 28.71
CA VAL A 235 -4.55 -26.06 28.64
C VAL A 235 -4.35 -25.64 27.19
N THR A 236 -5.12 -24.65 26.74
CA THR A 236 -5.01 -24.07 25.41
C THR A 236 -3.92 -23.00 25.44
N ARG A 237 -2.93 -23.13 24.56
CA ARG A 237 -1.83 -22.18 24.40
C ARG A 237 -1.34 -22.16 22.97
N TYR A 238 -0.86 -21.02 22.51
CA TYR A 238 -0.34 -20.81 21.16
C TYR A 238 1.16 -20.50 21.22
N THR A 239 1.94 -21.19 20.40
CA THR A 239 3.40 -20.99 20.28
C THR A 239 3.81 -20.58 18.88
N ALA A 240 2.87 -20.58 17.94
CA ALA A 240 3.13 -20.20 16.56
C ALA A 240 1.94 -19.49 15.93
N VAL A 241 2.22 -18.72 14.89
CA VAL A 241 1.25 -18.06 14.02
C VAL A 241 1.61 -18.44 12.58
N SER A 242 0.60 -18.77 11.77
CA SER A 242 0.73 -18.90 10.33
C SER A 242 -0.06 -17.80 9.62
N SER A 243 0.53 -17.20 8.60
CA SER A 243 -0.14 -16.21 7.75
C SER A 243 0.14 -16.50 6.28
N THR A 244 -0.90 -16.44 5.44
CA THR A 244 -0.76 -16.62 4.00
C THR A 244 -0.34 -15.29 3.37
N ASN A 245 0.75 -15.34 2.60
CA ASN A 245 1.21 -14.24 1.77
C ASN A 245 0.74 -14.48 0.34
N LEU A 246 -0.07 -13.57 -0.21
CA LEU A 246 -0.59 -13.69 -1.57
C LEU A 246 0.47 -13.40 -2.64
N MET A 247 1.49 -12.60 -2.34
CA MET A 247 2.54 -12.29 -3.32
C MET A 247 3.48 -13.47 -3.57
N THR A 248 3.74 -14.28 -2.53
CA THR A 248 4.54 -15.50 -2.64
C THR A 248 3.69 -16.76 -2.76
N GLU A 249 2.39 -16.66 -2.50
CA GLU A 249 1.44 -17.78 -2.38
C GLU A 249 1.92 -18.83 -1.35
N GLU A 250 2.66 -18.40 -0.34
CA GLU A 250 3.21 -19.26 0.71
C GLU A 250 2.53 -18.99 2.06
N ALA A 251 2.29 -20.07 2.81
CA ALA A 251 1.91 -19.98 4.21
C ALA A 251 3.18 -19.80 5.05
N GLU A 252 3.45 -18.57 5.45
CA GLU A 252 4.59 -18.22 6.30
C GLU A 252 4.32 -18.69 7.73
N TYR A 253 5.35 -19.28 8.35
CA TYR A 253 5.26 -19.86 9.69
C TYR A 253 6.22 -19.15 10.65
N TYR A 254 5.67 -18.57 11.71
CA TYR A 254 6.43 -17.88 12.74
C TYR A 254 6.16 -18.53 14.09
N ALA A 255 7.20 -18.98 14.79
CA ALA A 255 7.10 -19.64 16.07
C ALA A 255 8.01 -19.01 17.12
N LEU A 256 7.67 -19.25 18.40
CA LEU A 256 8.55 -19.01 19.54
C LEU A 256 9.70 -20.02 19.56
N GLU A 257 10.71 -19.79 20.39
CA GLU A 257 11.85 -20.72 20.56
C GLU A 257 11.39 -22.13 20.92
N VAL A 258 10.37 -22.24 21.77
CA VAL A 258 9.73 -23.50 22.13
C VAL A 258 8.38 -23.59 21.42
N ASP A 259 8.32 -24.45 20.42
CA ASP A 259 7.12 -24.68 19.60
C ASP A 259 6.44 -26.01 19.95
N ASP A 260 5.68 -26.00 21.05
CA ASP A 260 4.99 -27.16 21.61
C ASP A 260 3.51 -26.88 21.95
N GLY A 261 2.98 -25.79 21.40
CA GLY A 261 1.59 -25.35 21.50
C GLY A 261 0.80 -25.48 20.19
N LEU A 262 -0.28 -24.71 20.09
CA LEU A 262 -1.07 -24.56 18.86
C LEU A 262 -0.47 -23.52 17.92
N THR A 263 -0.77 -23.66 16.63
CA THR A 263 -0.52 -22.63 15.62
C THR A 263 -1.81 -21.84 15.37
N MET A 264 -1.80 -20.53 15.60
CA MET A 264 -2.90 -19.63 15.23
C MET A 264 -2.84 -19.35 13.73
N ASN A 265 -3.92 -19.66 13.00
CA ASN A 265 -3.97 -19.40 11.56
C ASN A 265 -4.66 -18.05 11.29
N LEU A 266 -3.92 -17.08 10.77
CA LEU A 266 -4.45 -15.78 10.37
C LEU A 266 -5.13 -15.82 9.00
N GLY A 267 -4.89 -16.88 8.22
CA GLY A 267 -5.32 -16.99 6.84
C GLY A 267 -4.71 -15.89 5.97
N THR A 268 -5.48 -15.45 4.98
CA THR A 268 -5.13 -14.35 4.07
C THR A 268 -5.71 -13.04 4.62
N ASN A 269 -4.90 -12.28 5.36
CA ASN A 269 -5.30 -10.96 5.83
C ASN A 269 -4.88 -9.89 4.82
N PRO A 270 -5.81 -9.12 4.22
CA PRO A 270 -5.47 -8.12 3.22
C PRO A 270 -4.52 -7.02 3.69
N LEU A 271 -4.56 -6.67 4.97
CA LEU A 271 -3.72 -5.62 5.57
C LEU A 271 -2.27 -6.04 5.77
N LEU A 272 -1.98 -7.35 5.71
CA LEU A 272 -0.63 -7.88 5.85
C LEU A 272 0.08 -8.04 4.50
N GLN A 273 -0.58 -7.78 3.38
CA GLN A 273 -0.05 -8.10 2.05
C GLN A 273 0.94 -7.05 1.51
N PHE A 274 0.91 -5.83 2.03
CA PHE A 274 1.84 -4.77 1.63
C PHE A 274 2.94 -4.54 2.68
N GLY A 275 4.10 -4.11 2.18
CA GLY A 275 5.24 -3.72 2.99
C GLY A 275 6.42 -4.66 2.84
N LEU A 276 7.56 -4.24 3.36
CA LEU A 276 8.79 -5.01 3.33
C LEU A 276 8.62 -6.33 4.09
N LYS A 277 9.31 -7.38 3.65
CA LYS A 277 9.33 -8.69 4.35
C LYS A 277 9.66 -8.56 5.83
N THR A 278 10.59 -7.67 6.18
CA THR A 278 11.00 -7.37 7.57
C THR A 278 9.87 -6.73 8.37
N THR A 279 9.11 -5.81 7.77
CA THR A 279 7.94 -5.18 8.39
C THR A 279 6.84 -6.20 8.62
N ARG A 280 6.54 -7.03 7.61
CA ARG A 280 5.53 -8.10 7.72
C ARG A 280 5.89 -9.10 8.81
N GLU A 281 7.13 -9.58 8.84
CA GLU A 281 7.61 -10.48 9.91
C GLU A 281 7.46 -9.83 11.28
N ARG A 282 7.83 -8.55 11.43
CA ARG A 282 7.68 -7.82 12.69
C ARG A 282 6.22 -7.72 13.14
N ILE A 283 5.31 -7.40 12.21
CA ILE A 283 3.86 -7.34 12.49
C ILE A 283 3.35 -8.70 12.97
N ILE A 284 3.69 -9.79 12.26
CA ILE A 284 3.23 -11.14 12.61
C ILE A 284 3.85 -11.63 13.93
N ARG A 285 5.12 -11.30 14.21
CA ARG A 285 5.74 -11.58 15.50
C ARG A 285 5.07 -10.84 16.65
N ASN A 286 4.63 -9.60 16.44
CA ASN A 286 3.84 -8.87 17.43
C ASN A 286 2.50 -9.57 17.68
N ILE A 287 1.80 -10.04 16.63
CA ILE A 287 0.57 -10.82 16.76
C ILE A 287 0.82 -12.13 17.52
N LEU A 288 1.94 -12.82 17.23
CA LEU A 288 2.36 -14.02 17.95
C LEU A 288 2.55 -13.73 19.44
N ASN A 289 3.20 -12.62 19.79
CA ASN A 289 3.37 -12.23 21.19
C ASN A 289 2.03 -11.95 21.88
N CYS A 290 1.06 -11.34 21.20
CA CYS A 290 -0.29 -11.11 21.72
C CYS A 290 -1.05 -12.40 22.00
N ILE A 291 -0.95 -13.41 21.12
CA ILE A 291 -1.68 -14.67 21.30
C ILE A 291 -0.94 -15.65 22.22
N ALA A 292 0.38 -15.54 22.34
CA ALA A 292 1.20 -16.39 23.22
C ALA A 292 0.86 -16.22 24.70
N VAL A 293 0.22 -15.11 25.07
CA VAL A 293 -0.24 -14.86 26.45
C VAL A 293 -1.40 -15.80 26.84
N VAL A 294 -2.10 -16.38 25.86
CA VAL A 294 -3.19 -17.34 26.07
C VAL A 294 -2.66 -18.62 26.71
N ASN A 295 -3.13 -18.88 27.92
CA ASN A 295 -2.78 -20.07 28.69
C ASN A 295 -3.99 -20.50 29.54
N TYR A 296 -5.08 -20.85 28.86
CA TYR A 296 -6.41 -20.98 29.48
C TYR A 296 -6.88 -22.43 29.53
N VAL A 297 -7.53 -22.79 30.63
CA VAL A 297 -8.26 -24.07 30.73
C VAL A 297 -9.66 -23.89 30.14
N PRO A 298 -10.04 -24.59 29.06
CA PRO A 298 -11.40 -24.52 28.54
C PRO A 298 -12.40 -25.05 29.56
N PHE A 299 -13.53 -24.36 29.68
CA PHE A 299 -14.57 -24.71 30.65
C PHE A 299 -15.97 -24.36 30.13
N ASP A 300 -16.97 -25.02 30.71
CA ASP A 300 -18.39 -24.65 30.59
C ASP A 300 -19.00 -24.70 31.99
N SER A 301 -19.48 -23.56 32.49
CA SER A 301 -19.97 -23.45 33.85
C SER A 301 -21.25 -22.63 33.93
N SER A 302 -22.23 -23.14 34.66
CA SER A 302 -23.44 -22.41 35.04
C SER A 302 -23.32 -21.96 36.48
N THR A 303 -23.41 -20.65 36.71
CA THR A 303 -23.14 -20.04 38.02
C THR A 303 -24.32 -19.22 38.50
N ILE A 304 -24.27 -18.87 39.77
CA ILE A 304 -25.14 -17.89 40.42
C ILE A 304 -25.12 -16.54 39.67
N GLY A 305 -23.98 -16.21 39.04
CA GLY A 305 -23.86 -15.16 38.04
C GLY A 305 -23.48 -13.79 38.61
N ASN A 306 -22.51 -13.15 37.97
CA ASN A 306 -22.14 -11.75 38.21
C ASN A 306 -22.40 -10.93 36.92
N PRO A 307 -23.33 -9.95 36.93
CA PRO A 307 -23.62 -9.09 35.78
C PRO A 307 -22.49 -8.15 35.36
N ALA A 308 -21.43 -8.01 36.16
CA ALA A 308 -20.27 -7.18 35.85
C ALA A 308 -19.28 -7.82 34.86
N PHE A 309 -19.40 -9.13 34.61
CA PHE A 309 -18.50 -9.84 33.71
C PHE A 309 -18.71 -9.47 32.23
N ASP A 310 -17.67 -9.61 31.43
CA ASP A 310 -17.71 -9.43 29.98
C ASP A 310 -16.78 -10.43 29.27
N PRO A 311 -16.98 -10.69 27.96
CA PRO A 311 -16.01 -11.45 27.19
C PRO A 311 -14.62 -10.82 27.29
N GLY A 312 -13.59 -11.64 27.47
CA GLY A 312 -12.23 -11.19 27.77
C GLY A 312 -11.85 -11.23 29.25
N ASP A 313 -12.83 -11.28 30.16
CA ASP A 313 -12.53 -11.36 31.60
C ASP A 313 -11.88 -12.70 31.96
N ILE A 314 -10.79 -12.62 32.74
CA ILE A 314 -10.04 -13.79 33.19
C ILE A 314 -10.52 -14.20 34.57
N LEU A 315 -10.79 -15.49 34.76
CA LEU A 315 -11.31 -16.07 35.98
C LEU A 315 -10.40 -17.16 36.51
N THR A 316 -10.37 -17.31 37.83
CA THR A 316 -9.88 -18.53 38.50
C THR A 316 -11.07 -19.32 39.04
N PHE A 317 -10.90 -20.63 39.18
CA PHE A 317 -11.92 -21.50 39.73
C PHE A 317 -11.36 -22.31 40.88
N SER A 318 -12.01 -22.22 42.05
CA SER A 318 -11.55 -22.89 43.26
C SER A 318 -12.51 -24.01 43.72
N GLY A 319 -11.92 -25.07 44.28
CA GLY A 319 -12.63 -26.22 44.85
C GLY A 319 -13.22 -27.20 43.83
N GLY A 320 -13.56 -28.40 44.29
CA GLY A 320 -14.08 -29.47 43.45
C GLY A 320 -13.02 -30.02 42.49
N HIS A 321 -13.39 -30.13 41.20
CA HIS A 321 -12.51 -30.60 40.12
C HIS A 321 -11.71 -29.49 39.42
N ALA A 322 -11.83 -28.25 39.89
CA ALA A 322 -11.12 -27.11 39.30
C ALA A 322 -9.71 -26.97 39.88
N ASP A 323 -8.75 -26.59 39.04
CA ASP A 323 -7.39 -26.26 39.42
C ASP A 323 -7.29 -24.76 39.73
N ALA A 324 -7.17 -24.43 41.02
CA ALA A 324 -7.10 -23.05 41.50
C ALA A 324 -5.84 -22.30 41.03
N THR A 325 -4.84 -23.00 40.49
CA THR A 325 -3.62 -22.39 39.95
C THR A 325 -3.77 -21.98 38.48
N LYS A 326 -4.85 -22.39 37.83
CA LYS A 326 -5.11 -22.12 36.41
C LYS A 326 -6.11 -21.00 36.23
N ILE A 327 -5.97 -20.33 35.10
CA ILE A 327 -6.83 -19.24 34.67
C ILE A 327 -7.63 -19.66 33.45
N SER A 328 -8.76 -18.99 33.23
CA SER A 328 -9.58 -19.17 32.05
C SER A 328 -10.19 -17.84 31.62
N CYS A 329 -10.18 -17.55 30.31
CA CYS A 329 -10.84 -16.37 29.75
C CYS A 329 -12.30 -16.66 29.42
N ILE A 330 -13.21 -15.76 29.75
CA ILE A 330 -14.60 -15.84 29.27
C ILE A 330 -14.60 -15.51 27.78
N THR A 331 -14.90 -16.50 26.93
CA THR A 331 -15.03 -16.33 25.48
C THR A 331 -16.48 -16.21 25.05
N SER A 332 -17.41 -16.73 25.85
CA SER A 332 -18.84 -16.58 25.67
C SER A 332 -19.54 -16.59 27.02
N LEU A 333 -20.58 -15.77 27.15
CA LEU A 333 -21.42 -15.72 28.32
C LEU A 333 -22.88 -15.52 27.93
N GLN A 334 -23.77 -16.01 28.79
CA GLN A 334 -25.19 -15.76 28.71
C GLN A 334 -25.71 -15.31 30.08
N TYR A 335 -26.31 -14.12 30.08
CA TYR A 335 -27.10 -13.60 31.18
C TYR A 335 -28.53 -14.06 31.00
N LYS A 336 -29.09 -14.81 31.94
CA LYS A 336 -30.54 -15.04 31.99
C LYS A 336 -31.15 -14.04 32.96
N ILE A 337 -32.05 -13.19 32.46
CA ILE A 337 -32.74 -12.19 33.29
C ILE A 337 -33.53 -12.94 34.38
N ASN A 338 -33.31 -12.56 35.64
CA ASN A 338 -33.85 -13.25 36.81
C ASN A 338 -33.50 -14.75 36.89
N GLY A 339 -32.35 -15.15 36.34
CA GLY A 339 -31.92 -16.54 36.26
C GLY A 339 -30.43 -16.74 36.49
N LYS A 340 -29.97 -17.96 36.19
CA LYS A 340 -28.56 -18.36 36.26
C LYS A 340 -27.78 -17.82 35.06
N HIS A 341 -26.48 -17.61 35.23
CA HIS A 341 -25.60 -17.23 34.12
C HIS A 341 -24.82 -18.46 33.63
N THR A 342 -24.47 -18.46 32.35
CA THR A 342 -23.60 -19.48 31.75
C THR A 342 -22.33 -18.78 31.27
N LEU A 343 -21.18 -19.32 31.64
CA LEU A 343 -19.86 -18.82 31.27
C LEU A 343 -19.11 -19.94 30.55
N LYS A 344 -18.42 -19.61 29.46
CA LYS A 344 -17.66 -20.56 28.66
C LYS A 344 -16.29 -20.00 28.29
N CYS A 345 -15.30 -20.89 28.28
CA CYS A 345 -13.98 -20.68 27.70
C CYS A 345 -13.77 -21.79 26.67
N VAL A 346 -13.62 -21.43 25.41
CA VAL A 346 -13.32 -22.39 24.33
C VAL A 346 -11.82 -22.64 24.21
N GLY A 347 -11.44 -23.74 23.57
CA GLY A 347 -10.04 -24.00 23.28
C GLY A 347 -9.78 -25.43 22.79
N LYS A 348 -8.61 -25.61 22.16
CA LYS A 348 -8.18 -26.88 21.57
C LYS A 348 -6.99 -27.47 22.32
N ASN A 349 -6.91 -28.80 22.31
CA ASN A 349 -5.82 -29.51 22.95
C ASN A 349 -4.54 -29.43 22.09
N PRO A 350 -3.44 -28.83 22.57
CA PRO A 350 -2.18 -28.77 21.84
C PRO A 350 -1.66 -30.14 21.40
N LYS A 351 -1.89 -31.18 22.21
CA LYS A 351 -1.45 -32.56 21.90
C LYS A 351 -2.13 -33.14 20.67
N LEU A 352 -3.38 -32.76 20.39
CA LEU A 352 -4.13 -33.24 19.24
C LEU A 352 -3.71 -32.54 17.94
N ALA A 353 -3.26 -31.29 18.03
CA ALA A 353 -2.73 -30.57 16.87
C ALA A 353 -1.37 -31.15 16.42
N ALA A 354 -0.52 -31.58 17.36
CA ALA A 354 0.74 -32.28 17.07
C ALA A 354 0.55 -33.64 16.38
N ALA A 355 -0.64 -34.26 16.50
CA ALA A 355 -0.97 -35.52 15.84
C ALA A 355 -1.38 -35.36 14.36
N LYS A 356 -1.64 -34.14 13.88
CA LYS A 356 -1.81 -33.85 12.45
C LYS A 356 -0.45 -33.75 11.78
N SER A 357 -0.23 -34.57 10.75
CA SER A 357 1.05 -34.68 10.03
C SER A 357 1.50 -33.33 9.46
N LYS A 358 2.81 -33.06 9.47
CA LYS A 358 3.46 -31.96 8.71
C LYS A 358 3.00 -31.91 7.24
N ASN A 359 2.54 -33.04 6.68
CA ASN A 359 2.01 -33.12 5.32
C ASN A 359 0.72 -32.31 5.10
N ASP A 360 -0.17 -32.18 6.09
CA ASP A 360 -1.42 -31.41 5.90
C ASP A 360 -1.14 -29.90 5.82
N LYS A 361 -0.06 -29.42 6.47
CA LYS A 361 0.43 -28.04 6.32
C LYS A 361 1.05 -27.78 4.93
N ASN A 362 1.53 -28.83 4.25
CA ASN A 362 2.18 -28.74 2.94
C ASN A 362 1.20 -28.93 1.75
N ILE A 363 0.02 -29.53 1.94
CA ILE A 363 -0.97 -29.73 0.86
C ILE A 363 -1.55 -28.39 0.38
N THR A 364 -1.67 -27.39 1.25
CA THR A 364 -2.04 -26.03 0.86
C THR A 364 -0.99 -25.37 -0.04
N GLY A 365 0.30 -25.67 0.16
CA GLY A 365 1.37 -25.19 -0.72
C GLY A 365 1.41 -25.90 -2.10
N LEU A 366 0.96 -27.16 -2.16
CA LEU A 366 0.88 -27.92 -3.43
C LEU A 366 -0.30 -27.52 -4.31
N LEU A 367 -1.39 -26.98 -3.75
CA LEU A 367 -2.49 -26.41 -4.53
C LEU A 367 -2.08 -25.09 -5.22
N ASN A 368 -1.25 -24.28 -4.56
CA ASN A 368 -0.74 -23.01 -5.11
C ASN A 368 0.29 -23.24 -6.23
N GLN A 369 1.03 -24.35 -6.21
CA GLN A 369 1.94 -24.73 -7.30
C GLN A 369 1.25 -25.03 -8.64
N ILE A 370 -0.09 -25.16 -8.67
CA ILE A 370 -0.86 -25.34 -9.90
C ILE A 370 -1.32 -23.98 -10.47
N GLU A 371 -1.22 -22.87 -9.71
CA GLU A 371 -1.63 -21.53 -10.14
C GLU A 371 -0.48 -20.63 -10.64
N SER A 372 0.76 -21.13 -10.70
CA SER A 372 1.98 -20.40 -11.07
C SER A 372 2.03 -19.83 -12.51
N ASP A 373 0.99 -20.01 -13.31
CA ASP A 373 0.97 -19.66 -14.73
C ASP A 373 0.18 -18.37 -15.04
N LYS A 374 -0.08 -17.51 -14.03
CA LYS A 374 -0.83 -16.25 -14.24
C LYS A 374 0.04 -15.17 -14.89
N ILE A 375 -0.50 -14.53 -15.92
CA ILE A 375 0.11 -13.43 -16.65
C ILE A 375 -0.22 -12.12 -15.92
N VAL A 376 0.81 -11.35 -15.53
CA VAL A 376 0.63 -10.03 -14.91
C VAL A 376 0.66 -8.93 -15.98
N VAL A 377 -0.15 -7.89 -15.78
CA VAL A 377 -0.49 -6.86 -16.78
C VAL A 377 -0.28 -5.46 -16.19
N TYR A 378 0.69 -4.72 -16.72
CA TYR A 378 0.94 -3.30 -16.42
C TYR A 378 0.25 -2.42 -17.45
N ASN A 379 -0.55 -1.43 -17.06
CA ASN A 379 -1.28 -0.57 -17.98
C ASN A 379 -0.83 0.90 -17.88
N PHE A 380 -0.85 1.61 -19.00
CA PHE A 380 -0.56 3.04 -19.11
C PHE A 380 -1.60 3.76 -19.96
N VAL A 381 -2.01 4.94 -19.49
CA VAL A 381 -2.86 5.89 -20.20
C VAL A 381 -2.29 7.29 -20.00
N ASN A 382 -2.15 8.07 -21.07
CA ASN A 382 -1.62 9.43 -20.95
C ASN A 382 -2.65 10.40 -20.35
N VAL A 383 -2.20 11.22 -19.40
CA VAL A 383 -3.05 12.20 -18.69
C VAL A 383 -2.98 13.61 -19.27
N SER A 384 -2.00 13.87 -20.15
CA SER A 384 -1.79 15.16 -20.81
C SER A 384 -1.65 14.98 -22.33
N PRO A 385 -2.03 15.99 -23.13
CA PRO A 385 -1.83 15.96 -24.56
C PRO A 385 -0.35 16.17 -24.91
N PHE A 386 0.06 15.70 -26.09
CA PHE A 386 1.41 15.87 -26.63
C PHE A 386 1.37 16.56 -27.99
N HIS A 387 2.30 17.48 -28.22
CA HIS A 387 2.60 18.04 -29.53
C HIS A 387 4.02 17.61 -29.93
N ILE A 388 4.14 16.89 -31.04
CA ILE A 388 5.36 16.23 -31.48
C ILE A 388 5.79 16.81 -32.82
N GLY A 389 7.05 17.21 -32.91
CA GLY A 389 7.66 17.72 -34.12
C GLY A 389 8.89 16.90 -34.53
N SER A 390 9.91 17.58 -35.02
CA SER A 390 11.14 16.94 -35.53
C SER A 390 12.13 16.49 -34.45
N SER A 391 11.96 16.91 -33.19
CA SER A 391 12.72 16.41 -32.05
C SER A 391 12.04 15.18 -31.44
N PRO A 392 12.79 14.14 -31.01
CA PRO A 392 12.23 13.03 -30.25
C PRO A 392 11.57 13.53 -28.95
N THR A 393 10.30 13.18 -28.75
CA THR A 393 9.53 13.52 -27.54
C THR A 393 9.10 12.24 -26.85
N GLU A 394 9.33 12.13 -25.53
CA GLU A 394 8.83 11.01 -24.72
C GLU A 394 7.31 11.11 -24.58
N VAL A 395 6.60 10.05 -24.95
CA VAL A 395 5.13 10.02 -24.92
C VAL A 395 4.58 8.98 -23.95
N LEU A 396 5.42 8.04 -23.53
CA LEU A 396 5.04 6.91 -22.68
C LEU A 396 6.26 6.37 -21.94
N ALA A 397 6.06 6.06 -20.66
CA ALA A 397 7.00 5.32 -19.83
C ALA A 397 6.22 4.32 -18.95
N ILE A 398 6.59 3.05 -19.00
CA ILE A 398 6.02 2.00 -18.13
C ILE A 398 7.13 1.38 -17.32
N THR A 399 7.01 1.49 -16.01
CA THR A 399 7.89 0.85 -15.05
C THR A 399 7.27 -0.47 -14.59
N PHE A 400 8.04 -1.55 -14.64
CA PHE A 400 7.60 -2.91 -14.31
C PHE A 400 8.72 -3.72 -13.65
N THR A 401 8.35 -4.60 -12.73
CA THR A 401 9.28 -5.40 -11.92
C THR A 401 9.18 -6.88 -12.28
N SER A 402 10.31 -7.58 -12.38
CA SER A 402 10.34 -9.05 -12.47
C SER A 402 11.02 -9.68 -11.26
N LYS A 403 10.50 -10.83 -10.82
CA LYS A 403 11.04 -11.62 -9.70
C LYS A 403 12.09 -12.63 -10.15
N GLU A 404 11.97 -13.08 -11.39
CA GLU A 404 12.87 -14.02 -12.03
C GLU A 404 13.17 -13.55 -13.45
N THR A 405 14.23 -14.10 -14.04
CA THR A 405 14.58 -13.80 -15.42
C THR A 405 13.47 -14.30 -16.34
N THR A 406 12.71 -13.37 -16.91
CA THR A 406 11.53 -13.70 -17.73
C THR A 406 11.45 -12.87 -19.01
N SER A 407 10.52 -13.25 -19.88
CA SER A 407 10.15 -12.50 -21.08
C SER A 407 8.82 -11.78 -20.87
N ALA A 408 8.71 -10.57 -21.41
CA ALA A 408 7.49 -9.78 -21.42
C ALA A 408 7.15 -9.33 -22.85
N MET A 409 5.92 -8.90 -23.07
CA MET A 409 5.47 -8.29 -24.32
C MET A 409 4.89 -6.92 -24.04
N PHE A 410 5.31 -5.94 -24.83
CA PHE A 410 4.74 -4.60 -24.85
C PHE A 410 3.76 -4.46 -26.01
N LEU A 411 2.59 -3.91 -25.74
CA LEU A 411 1.56 -3.56 -26.70
C LEU A 411 1.11 -2.13 -26.44
N ALA A 412 1.00 -1.30 -27.48
CA ALA A 412 0.39 0.02 -27.34
C ALA A 412 -0.44 0.40 -28.56
N GLU A 413 -1.50 1.15 -28.33
CA GLU A 413 -2.31 1.83 -29.33
C GLU A 413 -2.26 3.33 -29.08
N ILE A 414 -1.88 4.08 -30.12
CA ILE A 414 -1.76 5.53 -30.09
C ILE A 414 -2.68 6.11 -31.16
N LEU A 415 -3.66 6.88 -30.72
CA LEU A 415 -4.50 7.73 -31.57
C LEU A 415 -3.78 9.07 -31.74
N LEU A 416 -3.54 9.46 -33.00
CA LEU A 416 -2.78 10.66 -33.29
C LEU A 416 -3.33 11.41 -34.51
N GLU A 417 -3.16 12.73 -34.53
CA GLU A 417 -3.57 13.60 -35.62
C GLU A 417 -2.32 14.21 -36.28
N ILE A 418 -2.14 13.95 -37.57
CA ILE A 418 -0.98 14.40 -38.34
C ILE A 418 -1.35 15.64 -39.14
N ASN A 419 -0.55 16.69 -39.00
CA ASN A 419 -0.60 17.89 -39.82
C ASN A 419 0.60 17.87 -40.78
N ALA A 420 0.34 17.68 -42.07
CA ALA A 420 1.41 17.59 -43.07
C ALA A 420 1.85 18.97 -43.57
N ASP A 421 3.16 19.14 -43.79
CA ASP A 421 3.69 20.36 -44.39
C ASP A 421 3.27 20.48 -45.87
N GLU A 422 3.06 21.71 -46.32
CA GLU A 422 2.72 21.99 -47.72
C GLU A 422 3.96 21.89 -48.63
N ILE A 423 3.88 21.06 -49.67
CA ILE A 423 4.94 20.86 -50.67
C ILE A 423 4.48 21.40 -52.03
N LYS A 424 5.32 22.25 -52.65
CA LYS A 424 5.07 22.75 -54.01
C LYS A 424 5.57 21.73 -55.05
N LYS A 425 4.67 21.11 -55.80
CA LYS A 425 5.01 20.20 -56.91
C LYS A 425 4.85 20.93 -58.25
N SER A 426 5.78 20.71 -59.18
CA SER A 426 5.71 21.25 -60.54
C SER A 426 5.59 20.13 -61.57
N ILE A 427 4.52 20.13 -62.37
CA ILE A 427 4.38 19.25 -63.53
C ILE A 427 4.69 20.06 -64.78
N SER A 428 5.58 19.52 -65.63
CA SER A 428 5.84 20.06 -66.96
C SER A 428 5.13 19.20 -68.01
N GLY A 429 4.25 19.81 -68.79
CA GLY A 429 3.63 19.21 -69.96
C GLY A 429 3.91 20.03 -71.21
N THR A 430 3.52 19.52 -72.38
CA THR A 430 3.51 20.26 -73.63
C THR A 430 2.08 20.55 -74.04
N ALA A 431 1.72 21.82 -74.22
CA ALA A 431 0.42 22.20 -74.77
C ALA A 431 0.60 22.64 -76.22
N THR A 432 -0.26 22.14 -77.09
CA THR A 432 -0.30 22.52 -78.51
C THR A 432 -1.20 23.74 -78.65
N TYR A 433 -0.65 24.82 -79.18
CA TYR A 433 -1.38 26.05 -79.48
C TYR A 433 -1.48 26.18 -80.99
N GLU A 434 -2.61 26.68 -81.46
CA GLU A 434 -2.77 27.13 -82.85
C GLU A 434 -2.36 28.60 -82.90
N GLU A 435 -1.19 28.89 -83.50
CA GLU A 435 -0.76 30.26 -83.79
C GLU A 435 -1.07 30.56 -85.26
N GLU A 436 -1.76 31.68 -85.52
CA GLU A 436 -1.97 32.15 -86.89
C GLU A 436 -0.67 32.78 -87.40
N SER A 437 -0.02 32.11 -88.35
CA SER A 437 1.07 32.67 -89.15
C SER A 437 0.53 33.12 -90.50
N THR A 438 1.23 34.07 -91.13
CA THR A 438 0.89 34.57 -92.46
C THR A 438 2.03 34.26 -93.41
N ASP A 439 1.76 33.48 -94.45
CA ASP A 439 2.75 33.19 -95.49
C ASP A 439 2.94 34.42 -96.41
N GLU A 440 4.05 34.48 -97.17
CA GLU A 440 4.45 35.62 -98.01
C GLU A 440 3.44 36.03 -99.11
N ALA A 441 2.33 35.30 -99.26
CA ALA A 441 1.19 35.63 -100.14
C ALA A 441 -0.06 36.16 -99.39
N GLY A 442 0.01 36.44 -98.09
CA GLY A 442 -1.03 37.13 -97.31
C GLY A 442 -2.27 36.31 -96.96
N THR A 443 -2.16 34.98 -96.96
CA THR A 443 -3.23 34.06 -96.52
C THR A 443 -2.89 33.52 -95.12
N ALA A 444 -3.88 33.49 -94.21
CA ALA A 444 -3.69 33.00 -92.85
C ALA A 444 -3.58 31.47 -92.83
N THR A 445 -2.46 30.95 -92.34
CA THR A 445 -2.19 29.53 -92.14
C THR A 445 -2.04 29.26 -90.65
N THR A 446 -2.77 28.28 -90.14
CA THR A 446 -2.74 27.90 -88.74
C THR A 446 -1.63 26.87 -88.52
N GLU A 447 -0.53 27.26 -87.86
CA GLU A 447 0.53 26.34 -87.48
C GLU A 447 0.35 25.88 -86.03
N GLN A 448 0.47 24.56 -85.80
CA GLN A 448 0.43 23.99 -84.46
C GLN A 448 1.80 24.08 -83.78
N VAL A 449 1.94 25.02 -82.85
CA VAL A 449 3.17 25.23 -82.08
C VAL A 449 3.05 24.55 -80.72
N THR A 450 3.95 23.61 -80.44
CA THR A 450 4.01 22.90 -79.16
C THR A 450 4.90 23.68 -78.18
N LYS A 451 4.31 24.28 -77.13
CA LYS A 451 5.06 25.04 -76.10
C LYS A 451 5.07 24.28 -74.76
N PRO A 452 6.20 24.25 -74.03
CA PRO A 452 6.26 23.63 -72.72
C PRO A 452 5.51 24.48 -71.69
N VAL A 453 4.54 23.90 -71.02
CA VAL A 453 3.76 24.53 -69.94
C VAL A 453 4.20 23.92 -68.61
N LYS A 454 4.59 24.78 -67.67
CA LYS A 454 4.88 24.39 -66.29
C LYS A 454 3.71 24.80 -65.40
N TYR A 455 3.07 23.84 -64.75
CA TYR A 455 2.04 24.08 -63.76
C TYR A 455 2.59 23.72 -62.37
N SER A 456 2.56 24.68 -61.44
CA SER A 456 2.93 24.46 -60.04
C SER A 456 1.68 24.48 -59.16
N PHE A 457 1.47 23.44 -58.36
CA PHE A 457 0.39 23.38 -57.38
C PHE A 457 0.94 23.01 -55.99
N THR A 458 0.21 23.42 -54.96
CA THR A 458 0.50 23.07 -53.57
C THR A 458 -0.20 21.76 -53.25
N ASP A 459 0.57 20.78 -52.79
CA ASP A 459 0.10 19.47 -52.37
C ASP A 459 0.52 19.26 -50.91
N LYS A 460 -0.18 18.42 -50.15
CA LYS A 460 0.26 18.06 -48.79
C LYS A 460 1.38 17.02 -48.88
N GLY A 461 2.43 17.20 -48.07
CA GLY A 461 3.50 16.22 -47.95
C GLY A 461 3.04 14.90 -47.35
N GLU A 462 3.95 13.94 -47.29
CA GLU A 462 3.77 12.66 -46.61
C GLU A 462 4.70 12.64 -45.38
N PRO A 463 4.22 13.05 -44.18
CA PRO A 463 5.04 13.05 -42.99
C PRO A 463 5.48 11.64 -42.61
N GLU A 464 6.70 11.50 -42.11
CA GLU A 464 7.23 10.23 -41.61
C GLU A 464 7.30 10.24 -40.09
N LEU A 465 6.55 9.35 -39.44
CA LEU A 465 6.60 9.09 -38.00
C LEU A 465 7.67 8.02 -37.73
N THR A 466 8.60 8.32 -36.83
CA THR A 466 9.63 7.40 -36.31
C THR A 466 9.36 7.12 -34.84
N ILE A 467 9.42 5.84 -34.45
CA ILE A 467 9.29 5.38 -33.07
C ILE A 467 10.65 4.91 -32.55
N ILE A 468 11.00 5.33 -31.34
CA ILE A 468 12.25 4.99 -30.67
C ILE A 468 11.92 4.37 -29.31
N TYR A 469 12.50 3.21 -29.01
CA TYR A 469 12.34 2.52 -27.72
C TYR A 469 13.60 2.72 -26.87
N LYS A 470 13.41 2.98 -25.57
CA LYS A 470 14.48 2.97 -24.57
C LYS A 470 14.13 2.02 -23.43
N MET A 471 15.05 1.11 -23.09
CA MET A 471 14.93 0.21 -21.95
C MET A 471 15.93 0.63 -20.88
N ASN A 472 15.47 0.91 -19.67
CA ASN A 472 16.30 1.33 -18.52
C ASN A 472 17.20 2.56 -18.78
N GLY A 473 16.79 3.40 -19.74
CA GLY A 473 17.54 4.58 -20.20
C GLY A 473 18.37 4.34 -21.48
N ASP A 474 18.67 3.09 -21.81
CA ASP A 474 19.47 2.72 -22.99
C ASP A 474 18.59 2.57 -24.24
N GLU A 475 19.05 3.12 -25.35
CA GLU A 475 18.31 3.09 -26.62
C GLU A 475 18.42 1.74 -27.32
N VAL A 476 17.29 1.23 -27.82
CA VAL A 476 17.25 -0.02 -28.58
C VAL A 476 17.64 0.28 -30.04
N GLU A 477 18.94 0.34 -30.31
CA GLU A 477 19.48 0.72 -31.62
C GLU A 477 19.16 -0.29 -32.75
N THR A 478 18.65 -1.47 -32.42
CA THR A 478 18.36 -2.55 -33.38
C THR A 478 16.98 -2.45 -34.03
N PHE A 479 16.08 -1.59 -33.53
CA PHE A 479 14.70 -1.55 -33.99
C PHE A 479 14.07 -0.15 -33.95
N TYR A 480 13.88 0.44 -35.14
CA TYR A 480 13.24 1.76 -35.34
C TYR A 480 12.06 1.66 -36.32
N PRO A 481 10.84 1.41 -35.84
CA PRO A 481 9.67 1.43 -36.70
C PRO A 481 9.45 2.82 -37.30
N THR A 482 9.22 2.87 -38.61
CA THR A 482 8.78 4.09 -39.29
C THR A 482 7.44 3.88 -39.99
N LYS A 483 6.63 4.93 -40.04
CA LYS A 483 5.33 4.93 -40.71
C LYS A 483 5.15 6.23 -41.50
N THR A 484 4.94 6.10 -42.80
CA THR A 484 4.49 7.21 -43.65
C THR A 484 3.02 7.49 -43.38
N CYS A 485 2.72 8.72 -43.00
CA CYS A 485 1.36 9.18 -42.69
C CYS A 485 0.87 10.16 -43.76
N ILE A 486 -0.44 10.27 -43.89
CA ILE A 486 -1.11 11.35 -44.62
C ILE A 486 -1.67 12.36 -43.61
N ASP A 487 -2.06 13.54 -44.07
CA ASP A 487 -2.75 14.52 -43.22
C ASP A 487 -4.08 13.96 -42.67
N GLY A 488 -4.33 14.17 -41.37
CA GLY A 488 -5.54 13.71 -40.68
C GLY A 488 -5.27 12.71 -39.54
N LYS A 489 -6.31 11.97 -39.13
CA LYS A 489 -6.28 11.08 -37.96
C LYS A 489 -5.76 9.68 -38.30
N HIS A 490 -4.87 9.18 -37.46
CA HIS A 490 -4.23 7.87 -37.58
C HIS A 490 -4.28 7.09 -36.27
N ILE A 491 -4.20 5.77 -36.40
CA ILE A 491 -3.92 4.85 -35.28
C ILE A 491 -2.57 4.20 -35.54
N VAL A 492 -1.74 4.13 -34.51
CA VAL A 492 -0.46 3.42 -34.52
C VAL A 492 -0.50 2.35 -33.45
N THR A 493 -0.28 1.11 -33.87
CA THR A 493 -0.15 -0.05 -32.98
C THR A 493 1.32 -0.42 -32.86
N LEU A 494 1.82 -0.45 -31.63
CA LEU A 494 3.18 -0.80 -31.30
C LEU A 494 3.19 -2.17 -30.64
N PHE A 495 4.14 -3.01 -31.06
CA PHE A 495 4.41 -4.30 -30.44
C PHE A 495 5.91 -4.46 -30.28
N TYR A 496 6.36 -4.78 -29.07
CA TYR A 496 7.76 -5.03 -28.79
C TYR A 496 7.94 -6.20 -27.81
N PRO A 497 8.56 -7.32 -28.24
CA PRO A 497 8.87 -8.43 -27.36
C PRO A 497 10.15 -8.15 -26.56
N ILE A 498 10.07 -8.29 -25.24
CA ILE A 498 11.17 -8.08 -24.30
C ILE A 498 11.69 -9.46 -23.89
N SER A 499 12.84 -9.87 -24.44
CA SER A 499 13.34 -11.25 -24.28
C SER A 499 14.11 -11.50 -22.99
N GLN A 500 14.62 -10.46 -22.33
CA GLN A 500 15.39 -10.58 -21.09
C GLN A 500 15.05 -9.41 -20.15
N VAL A 501 14.15 -9.65 -19.20
CA VAL A 501 13.90 -8.73 -18.10
C VAL A 501 14.83 -9.10 -16.94
N ILE A 502 15.57 -8.11 -16.43
CA ILE A 502 16.52 -8.32 -15.34
C ILE A 502 15.75 -8.65 -14.06
N GLU A 503 16.06 -9.80 -13.46
CA GLU A 503 15.42 -10.28 -12.23
C GLU A 503 15.70 -9.39 -11.02
N ASN A 504 14.74 -9.37 -10.09
CA ASN A 504 14.79 -8.61 -8.84
C ASN A 504 15.12 -7.12 -9.03
N CYS A 505 14.75 -6.58 -10.20
CA CYS A 505 15.03 -5.21 -10.57
C CYS A 505 13.79 -4.54 -11.16
N GLU A 506 13.68 -3.25 -10.91
CA GLU A 506 12.74 -2.37 -11.58
C GLU A 506 13.26 -2.07 -13.00
N ASN A 507 12.43 -2.33 -14.01
CA ASN A 507 12.73 -2.06 -15.40
C ASN A 507 11.78 -0.99 -15.92
N THR A 508 12.27 -0.06 -16.75
CA THR A 508 11.46 0.99 -17.36
C THR A 508 11.57 0.92 -18.88
N LEU A 509 10.44 0.78 -19.56
CA LEU A 509 10.34 0.95 -21.01
C LEU A 509 9.75 2.32 -21.33
N SER A 510 10.55 3.17 -21.96
CA SER A 510 10.11 4.47 -22.49
C SER A 510 10.00 4.45 -24.01
N VAL A 511 9.00 5.15 -24.55
CA VAL A 511 8.75 5.28 -25.99
C VAL A 511 8.79 6.75 -26.38
N PHE A 512 9.57 7.04 -27.41
CA PHE A 512 9.71 8.37 -27.99
C PHE A 512 9.17 8.38 -29.42
N LEU A 513 8.52 9.48 -29.78
CA LEU A 513 8.02 9.72 -31.13
C LEU A 513 8.72 10.93 -31.75
N LYS A 514 8.94 10.85 -33.07
CA LYS A 514 9.50 11.92 -33.88
C LYS A 514 8.78 11.97 -35.23
N VAL A 515 8.44 13.17 -35.71
CA VAL A 515 7.78 13.37 -37.00
C VAL A 515 8.63 14.25 -37.91
N SER A 516 8.86 13.80 -39.14
CA SER A 516 9.57 14.55 -40.18
C SER A 516 8.61 14.97 -41.30
N GLY A 517 8.64 16.23 -41.73
CA GLY A 517 7.77 16.75 -42.79
C GLY A 517 6.34 17.14 -42.35
N GLY A 518 6.14 17.35 -41.06
CA GLY A 518 4.89 17.79 -40.45
C GLY A 518 4.96 17.80 -38.91
N SER A 519 3.81 17.91 -38.26
CA SER A 519 3.66 17.78 -36.80
C SER A 519 2.57 16.78 -36.44
N CYS A 520 2.57 16.33 -35.19
CA CYS A 520 1.62 15.35 -34.66
C CYS A 520 1.07 15.81 -33.32
N ASP A 521 -0.25 15.71 -33.17
CA ASP A 521 -0.97 15.96 -31.93
C ASP A 521 -1.57 14.67 -31.37
N ILE A 522 -1.42 14.47 -30.07
CA ILE A 522 -2.02 13.38 -29.31
C ILE A 522 -2.83 14.01 -28.17
N GLY A 523 -4.12 13.72 -28.10
CA GLY A 523 -5.00 14.21 -27.02
C GLY A 523 -4.82 13.43 -25.71
N GLU A 524 -5.51 13.87 -24.66
CA GLU A 524 -5.57 13.16 -23.38
C GLU A 524 -6.25 11.79 -23.55
N SER A 525 -5.76 10.78 -22.83
CA SER A 525 -6.27 9.39 -22.86
C SER A 525 -6.31 8.73 -24.25
N GLN A 526 -5.50 9.21 -25.20
CA GLN A 526 -5.39 8.70 -26.56
C GLN A 526 -4.24 7.71 -26.77
N ILE A 527 -3.43 7.50 -25.73
CA ILE A 527 -2.43 6.43 -25.64
C ILE A 527 -2.97 5.37 -24.68
N ARG A 528 -3.01 4.13 -25.13
CA ARG A 528 -3.28 2.96 -24.30
C ARG A 528 -2.17 1.97 -24.49
N ALA A 529 -1.51 1.58 -23.42
CA ALA A 529 -0.41 0.65 -23.52
C ALA A 529 -0.37 -0.31 -22.36
N THR A 530 0.24 -1.46 -22.63
CA THR A 530 0.27 -2.57 -21.71
C THR A 530 1.60 -3.33 -21.84
N ILE A 531 2.19 -3.71 -20.72
CA ILE A 531 3.24 -4.74 -20.66
C ILE A 531 2.65 -5.97 -19.98
N THR A 532 2.76 -7.13 -20.63
CA THR A 532 2.32 -8.40 -20.05
C THR A 532 3.44 -9.42 -20.06
N GLY A 533 3.50 -10.25 -19.02
CA GLY A 533 4.51 -11.31 -18.92
C GLY A 533 4.22 -12.25 -17.77
N GLN A 534 4.63 -13.50 -17.91
CA GLN A 534 4.66 -14.46 -16.80
C GLN A 534 5.90 -14.16 -15.94
N GLY A 535 5.79 -14.16 -14.61
CA GLY A 535 6.91 -13.82 -13.71
C GLY A 535 7.16 -12.32 -13.49
N LEU A 536 6.32 -11.44 -14.06
CA LEU A 536 6.22 -10.04 -13.64
C LEU A 536 5.42 -9.97 -12.34
N VAL A 537 5.75 -9.03 -11.45
CA VAL A 537 5.07 -8.85 -10.15
C VAL A 537 4.51 -7.45 -10.09
N ALA A 538 3.25 -7.27 -9.67
CA ALA A 538 2.64 -5.95 -9.52
C ALA A 538 3.14 -5.26 -8.23
N GLY A 539 3.77 -4.09 -8.37
CA GLY A 539 4.25 -3.28 -7.23
C GLY A 539 5.60 -2.61 -7.52
N ILE A 540 5.85 -1.49 -6.83
CA ILE A 540 7.16 -0.82 -6.81
C ILE A 540 8.14 -1.82 -6.19
N GLY A 541 9.20 -2.17 -6.92
CA GLY A 541 10.21 -3.12 -6.44
C GLY A 541 10.92 -2.62 -5.18
N ASP A 542 11.52 -3.55 -4.42
CA ASP A 542 12.44 -3.17 -3.35
C ASP A 542 13.50 -2.19 -3.87
N TRP A 543 13.83 -1.17 -3.07
CA TRP A 543 14.77 -0.11 -3.46
C TRP A 543 16.10 -0.71 -3.93
N ASN A 544 16.44 -0.48 -5.20
CA ASN A 544 17.57 -1.08 -5.91
C ASN A 544 18.93 -0.39 -5.64
N GLY A 545 19.02 0.50 -4.64
CA GLY A 545 20.24 1.26 -4.35
C GLY A 545 20.65 2.26 -5.43
N ARG A 546 19.84 2.47 -6.48
CA ARG A 546 20.15 3.36 -7.60
C ARG A 546 19.63 4.77 -7.30
N ILE A 547 20.54 5.73 -7.17
CA ILE A 547 20.21 7.15 -7.11
C ILE A 547 20.44 7.73 -8.51
N SER A 548 19.36 8.06 -9.21
CA SER A 548 19.42 8.79 -10.48
C SER A 548 19.26 10.28 -10.20
N ILE A 549 20.37 11.03 -10.29
CA ILE A 549 20.36 12.50 -10.22
C ILE A 549 20.32 13.02 -11.65
N THR A 550 19.21 13.64 -12.03
CA THR A 550 19.07 14.34 -13.31
C THR A 550 19.14 15.83 -13.03
N GLU A 551 20.26 16.47 -13.35
CA GLU A 551 20.39 17.92 -13.28
C GLU A 551 20.16 18.52 -14.66
N SER A 552 19.15 19.38 -14.78
CA SER A 552 18.85 20.14 -16.00
C SER A 552 19.24 21.60 -15.78
N PHE A 553 20.17 22.10 -16.60
CA PHE A 553 20.53 23.51 -16.59
C PHE A 553 19.63 24.28 -17.57
N GLU A 554 18.89 25.27 -17.09
CA GLU A 554 18.29 26.23 -18.01
C GLU A 554 19.39 27.08 -18.66
N ARG A 555 19.27 27.26 -19.99
CA ARG A 555 20.13 28.05 -20.87
C ARG A 555 21.14 28.93 -20.14
N ILE A 556 22.41 28.51 -20.14
CA ILE A 556 23.53 29.37 -19.74
C ILE A 556 23.52 30.60 -20.66
N PRO A 557 23.21 31.81 -20.17
CA PRO A 557 23.31 32.99 -21.00
C PRO A 557 24.79 33.33 -21.15
N PHE A 558 25.30 33.33 -22.40
CA PHE A 558 26.62 33.87 -22.69
C PHE A 558 26.62 35.39 -22.48
N VAL A 559 26.71 35.85 -21.24
CA VAL A 559 26.95 37.26 -20.92
C VAL A 559 28.46 37.44 -20.79
N HIS A 560 29.03 38.01 -21.85
CA HIS A 560 30.44 38.41 -21.98
C HIS A 560 31.46 37.28 -21.87
N THR A 561 31.87 36.79 -23.03
CA THR A 561 33.23 36.27 -23.19
C THR A 561 33.79 36.89 -24.46
N ASP A 562 34.74 37.81 -24.30
CA ASP A 562 35.57 38.28 -25.40
C ASP A 562 36.17 37.04 -26.07
N PHE A 563 35.74 36.76 -27.29
CA PHE A 563 36.37 35.76 -28.13
C PHE A 563 37.79 36.24 -28.44
N GLY A 564 38.74 35.86 -27.59
CA GLY A 564 40.16 35.95 -27.89
C GLY A 564 40.48 34.97 -29.00
N PHE A 565 40.31 35.38 -30.26
CA PHE A 565 40.91 34.63 -31.35
C PHE A 565 42.43 34.79 -31.27
N ARG A 566 43.15 33.66 -31.29
CA ARG A 566 44.60 33.67 -31.45
C ARG A 566 44.87 33.94 -32.92
N GLU A 567 45.50 35.08 -33.22
CA GLU A 567 45.89 35.45 -34.57
C GLU A 567 46.71 34.30 -35.21
N LEU A 568 46.21 33.72 -36.31
CA LEU A 568 46.96 32.77 -37.13
C LEU A 568 48.11 33.53 -37.78
N ARG A 569 49.27 33.55 -37.12
CA ARG A 569 50.52 33.99 -37.75
C ARG A 569 51.04 32.86 -38.62
N ASP A 570 50.70 32.95 -39.89
CA ASP A 570 51.33 32.15 -40.92
C ASP A 570 52.74 32.71 -41.17
N SER A 571 53.78 31.98 -40.74
CA SER A 571 55.16 32.34 -41.05
C SER A 571 55.63 31.57 -42.29
N VAL A 572 55.65 32.23 -43.44
CA VAL A 572 56.31 31.71 -44.64
C VAL A 572 57.82 31.73 -44.42
N MET A 573 58.43 30.57 -44.22
CA MET A 573 59.89 30.43 -44.18
C MET A 573 60.42 30.06 -45.57
N ALA A 574 60.86 31.06 -46.34
CA ALA A 574 61.57 30.83 -47.60
C ALA A 574 63.02 30.41 -47.32
N THR A 575 63.35 29.15 -47.57
CA THR A 575 64.74 28.67 -47.57
C THR A 575 65.25 28.72 -49.01
N PHE A 576 66.21 29.60 -49.29
CA PHE A 576 66.87 29.68 -50.60
C PHE A 576 68.03 28.69 -50.65
N PRO A 577 68.04 27.70 -51.57
CA PRO A 577 69.25 26.92 -51.82
C PRO A 577 70.33 27.81 -52.47
N ALA A 578 71.57 27.58 -52.06
CA ALA A 578 72.74 28.28 -52.56
C ALA A 578 72.89 28.12 -54.08
N LYS A 579 73.22 29.24 -54.70
CA LYS A 579 73.41 29.46 -56.14
C LYS A 579 74.47 28.52 -56.73
N ALA A 580 74.14 27.83 -57.81
CA ALA A 580 75.09 27.48 -58.86
C ALA A 580 74.53 28.08 -60.17
N ASP A 581 75.25 29.07 -60.70
CA ASP A 581 74.92 29.71 -61.97
C ASP A 581 75.10 28.71 -63.12
N THR A 582 74.11 28.60 -64.01
CA THR A 582 74.26 28.85 -65.46
C THR A 582 72.91 28.81 -66.19
N GLY A 583 72.55 29.94 -66.80
CA GLY A 583 71.97 30.00 -68.15
C GLY A 583 70.52 29.55 -68.39
N ILE A 584 69.61 30.53 -68.49
CA ILE A 584 68.81 30.91 -69.67
C ILE A 584 67.61 31.76 -69.18
N GLN A 585 67.54 33.01 -69.63
CA GLN A 585 66.44 33.91 -69.32
C GLN A 585 65.21 33.60 -70.20
N GLN A 586 64.08 33.27 -69.58
CA GLN A 586 62.77 33.41 -70.19
C GLN A 586 61.92 34.35 -69.32
N ARG A 587 61.53 35.48 -69.89
CA ARG A 587 60.67 36.49 -69.24
C ARG A 587 59.21 36.02 -69.39
N ILE A 588 58.64 35.42 -68.35
CA ILE A 588 57.19 35.25 -68.25
C ILE A 588 56.64 36.48 -67.53
N SER A 589 55.81 37.25 -68.23
CA SER A 589 55.09 38.40 -67.69
C SER A 589 54.08 37.94 -66.62
N ARG A 590 53.86 38.77 -65.60
CA ARG A 590 52.90 38.56 -64.51
C ARG A 590 51.55 38.09 -65.06
N ILE A 591 51.13 36.89 -64.67
CA ILE A 591 49.72 36.49 -64.73
C ILE A 591 49.00 37.33 -63.67
N ALA A 592 48.16 38.25 -64.11
CA ALA A 592 47.23 38.94 -63.23
C ALA A 592 46.09 37.98 -62.88
N PHE A 593 45.99 37.58 -61.61
CA PHE A 593 44.76 36.99 -61.10
C PHE A 593 43.71 38.10 -61.06
N ALA A 594 42.85 38.15 -62.08
CA ALA A 594 41.60 38.89 -61.98
C ALA A 594 40.79 38.27 -60.84
N GLY A 595 40.31 39.11 -59.93
CA GLY A 595 39.70 38.70 -58.66
C GLY A 595 38.69 37.58 -58.83
N MET A 596 39.07 36.38 -58.38
CA MET A 596 38.10 35.35 -58.06
C MET A 596 37.32 35.84 -56.84
N GLN A 597 36.03 36.11 -57.02
CA GLN A 597 35.11 36.13 -55.89
C GLN A 597 35.11 34.72 -55.29
N PHE A 598 35.82 34.53 -54.18
CA PHE A 598 35.49 33.46 -53.26
C PHE A 598 34.10 33.77 -52.71
N GLY A 599 33.10 33.08 -53.25
CA GLY A 599 31.79 33.04 -52.60
C GLY A 599 32.00 32.45 -51.21
N TYR A 600 31.60 33.19 -50.17
CA TYR A 600 31.47 32.58 -48.86
C TYR A 600 30.37 31.52 -49.00
N ALA A 601 30.79 30.26 -49.12
CA ALA A 601 29.91 29.19 -48.71
C ALA A 601 29.72 29.44 -47.21
N ARG A 602 28.51 29.86 -46.83
CA ARG A 602 28.03 29.81 -45.46
C ARG A 602 28.61 28.55 -44.83
N LEU A 603 29.43 28.71 -43.80
CA LEU A 603 29.68 27.66 -42.84
C LEU A 603 28.30 27.25 -42.32
N ASN A 604 27.72 26.23 -42.95
CA ASN A 604 26.63 25.48 -42.37
C ASN A 604 27.27 24.48 -41.42
N GLU A 605 28.04 25.00 -40.46
CA GLU A 605 28.38 24.24 -39.27
C GLU A 605 27.06 24.15 -38.51
N ARG A 606 26.33 23.06 -38.76
CA ARG A 606 25.41 22.53 -37.76
C ARG A 606 26.29 22.15 -36.57
N ILE A 607 26.59 23.12 -35.72
CA ILE A 607 27.00 22.84 -34.35
C ILE A 607 25.74 22.28 -33.69
N SER A 608 25.58 20.97 -33.77
CA SER A 608 24.66 20.24 -32.91
C SER A 608 25.30 20.22 -31.53
N VAL A 609 24.87 21.11 -30.66
CA VAL A 609 25.04 20.91 -29.21
C VAL A 609 24.12 19.75 -28.86
N ILE A 610 24.70 18.56 -28.77
CA ILE A 610 24.01 17.40 -28.24
C ILE A 610 24.04 17.58 -26.72
N GLU A 611 22.89 17.57 -26.09
CA GLU A 611 22.79 17.44 -24.65
C GLU A 611 23.31 16.04 -24.30
N VAL A 612 24.56 15.96 -23.84
CA VAL A 612 25.07 14.71 -23.28
C VAL A 612 24.51 14.65 -21.87
N ILE A 613 23.37 13.97 -21.72
CA ILE A 613 22.95 13.47 -20.42
C ILE A 613 23.95 12.36 -20.09
N GLN A 614 25.04 12.72 -19.46
CA GLN A 614 25.97 11.75 -18.91
C GLN A 614 25.34 11.25 -17.60
N THR A 615 24.65 10.12 -17.68
CA THR A 615 24.25 9.39 -16.48
C THR A 615 25.53 8.83 -15.86
N PHE A 616 25.99 9.45 -14.77
CA PHE A 616 27.08 8.89 -13.99
C PHE A 616 26.52 7.76 -13.13
N THR A 617 26.96 6.54 -13.39
CA THR A 617 26.66 5.39 -12.51
C THR A 617 27.85 5.22 -11.59
N MET A 618 27.68 5.48 -10.29
CA MET A 618 28.67 5.17 -9.27
C MET A 618 28.40 3.76 -8.76
N ASP A 619 29.37 2.86 -8.90
CA ASP A 619 29.33 1.52 -8.34
C ASP A 619 30.58 1.27 -7.49
N ALA A 620 30.62 0.17 -6.75
CA ALA A 620 31.76 -0.16 -5.89
C ALA A 620 33.07 -0.43 -6.66
N LYS A 621 33.01 -0.67 -7.98
CA LYS A 621 34.18 -0.92 -8.82
C LYS A 621 34.75 0.37 -9.40
N PHE A 622 33.92 1.39 -9.56
CA PHE A 622 34.26 2.75 -9.99
C PHE A 622 33.64 3.79 -9.05
N PRO A 623 34.04 3.81 -7.77
CA PRO A 623 33.57 4.83 -6.86
C PRO A 623 34.08 6.19 -7.33
N GLY A 624 33.21 7.20 -7.38
CA GLY A 624 33.64 8.59 -7.56
C GLY A 624 34.24 9.18 -6.27
N GLU A 625 34.48 10.49 -6.24
CA GLU A 625 34.92 11.16 -5.02
C GLU A 625 33.76 11.25 -4.02
N TYR A 626 33.93 10.69 -2.82
CA TYR A 626 32.99 10.79 -1.70
C TYR A 626 33.75 11.04 -0.40
N ASP A 627 33.07 11.63 0.57
CA ASP A 627 33.64 11.91 1.89
C ASP A 627 33.64 10.63 2.74
N GLN A 628 34.84 10.07 2.93
CA GLN A 628 35.06 8.85 3.72
C GLN A 628 34.78 9.03 5.22
N THR A 629 34.50 10.25 5.67
CA THR A 629 34.04 10.49 7.04
C THR A 629 32.53 10.33 7.21
N ILE A 630 31.77 10.33 6.11
CA ILE A 630 30.29 10.29 6.11
C ILE A 630 29.79 8.98 5.49
N ILE A 631 30.53 8.41 4.53
CA ILE A 631 30.12 7.25 3.74
C ILE A 631 31.22 6.17 3.77
N GLU A 632 30.85 4.94 4.11
CA GLU A 632 31.70 3.74 4.02
C GLU A 632 31.13 2.70 3.04
N LEU A 633 31.95 1.72 2.66
CA LEU A 633 31.54 0.54 1.90
C LEU A 633 31.47 -0.66 2.86
N ASN A 634 30.32 -1.32 2.92
CA ASN A 634 30.14 -2.51 3.76
C ASN A 634 30.72 -3.78 3.09
N ASP A 635 30.70 -4.92 3.82
CA ASP A 635 31.22 -6.21 3.34
C ASP A 635 30.51 -6.76 2.07
N ALA A 636 29.41 -6.14 1.66
CA ALA A 636 28.67 -6.47 0.45
C ALA A 636 28.90 -5.45 -0.69
N ASP A 637 29.95 -4.63 -0.60
CA ASP A 637 30.30 -3.59 -1.59
C ASP A 637 29.17 -2.55 -1.78
N ALA A 638 28.37 -2.27 -0.75
CA ALA A 638 27.32 -1.25 -0.80
C ALA A 638 27.70 0.00 0.00
N PHE A 639 27.41 1.18 -0.56
CA PHE A 639 27.59 2.47 0.13
C PHE A 639 26.64 2.55 1.32
N CYS A 640 27.19 2.86 2.49
CA CYS A 640 26.47 3.00 3.74
C CYS A 640 26.85 4.32 4.40
N LEU A 641 25.89 5.00 5.03
CA LEU A 641 26.18 6.17 5.86
C LEU A 641 26.82 5.70 7.16
N ILE A 642 27.95 6.31 7.52
CA ILE A 642 28.59 6.08 8.82
C ILE A 642 27.68 6.69 9.87
N SER A 643 26.98 5.84 10.64
CA SER A 643 26.15 6.25 11.78
C SER A 643 26.92 6.24 13.10
N ASP A 644 28.02 5.50 13.17
CA ASP A 644 28.77 5.25 14.40
C ASP A 644 30.15 5.92 14.33
N TYR A 645 30.33 6.99 15.11
CA TYR A 645 31.56 7.76 15.15
C TYR A 645 32.34 7.48 16.44
N THR A 646 33.60 7.10 16.32
CA THR A 646 34.49 6.94 17.47
C THR A 646 35.50 8.09 17.54
N ALA A 647 35.40 8.93 18.58
CA ALA A 647 36.37 9.99 18.86
C ALA A 647 37.37 9.54 19.93
N VAL A 648 38.66 9.59 19.61
CA VAL A 648 39.75 9.33 20.56
C VAL A 648 40.44 10.66 20.86
N SER A 649 40.37 11.12 22.11
CA SER A 649 41.07 12.34 22.56
C SER A 649 42.60 12.16 22.49
N THR A 650 43.33 13.26 22.31
CA THR A 650 44.80 13.23 22.33
C THR A 650 45.33 12.88 23.73
N ALA A 651 46.47 12.20 23.80
CA ALA A 651 47.09 11.84 25.06
C ALA A 651 47.63 13.09 25.77
N GLU A 652 47.19 13.34 27.00
CA GLU A 652 47.71 14.40 27.87
C GLU A 652 48.51 13.80 29.04
N GLU A 653 49.64 14.43 29.40
CA GLU A 653 50.42 14.05 30.57
C GLU A 653 49.67 14.44 31.86
N ILE A 654 49.26 13.44 32.65
CA ILE A 654 48.61 13.65 33.93
C ILE A 654 49.68 13.98 34.98
N ASN A 655 49.65 15.20 35.53
CA ASN A 655 50.58 15.60 36.58
C ASN A 655 50.07 15.11 37.94
N ALA A 656 50.76 14.12 38.54
CA ALA A 656 50.33 13.47 39.77
C ALA A 656 50.33 14.45 40.96
N GLY A 657 49.14 14.91 41.36
CA GLY A 657 48.95 15.70 42.58
C GLY A 657 47.94 16.85 42.51
N GLN A 658 47.38 17.17 41.34
CA GLN A 658 46.30 18.15 41.20
C GLN A 658 45.16 17.58 40.34
N LEU A 659 43.92 17.94 40.68
CA LEU A 659 42.72 17.51 39.96
C LEU A 659 42.67 18.24 38.61
N GLN A 660 42.93 17.51 37.52
CA GLN A 660 42.81 18.00 36.15
C GLN A 660 41.44 17.64 35.57
N HIS A 661 40.86 18.59 34.83
CA HIS A 661 39.55 18.46 34.19
C HIS A 661 39.75 18.16 32.69
N LEU A 662 39.46 16.92 32.27
CA LEU A 662 39.44 16.53 30.86
C LEU A 662 38.06 16.87 30.27
N ALA A 663 38.03 17.74 29.26
CA ALA A 663 36.80 18.08 28.53
C ALA A 663 36.90 17.53 27.10
N ILE A 664 35.95 16.68 26.71
CA ILE A 664 35.81 16.22 25.33
C ILE A 664 34.62 16.96 24.73
N ASN A 665 34.84 17.64 23.60
CA ASN A 665 33.75 18.31 22.89
C ASN A 665 32.87 17.27 22.18
N THR A 666 31.65 17.10 22.66
CA THR A 666 30.65 16.17 22.09
C THR A 666 29.57 16.87 21.28
N ASP A 667 29.62 18.20 21.14
CA ASP A 667 28.65 19.00 20.36
C ASP A 667 28.41 18.50 18.92
N PRO A 668 29.38 17.87 18.22
CA PRO A 668 29.14 17.32 16.88
C PRO A 668 28.26 16.05 16.85
N TYR A 669 27.99 15.41 17.99
CA TYR A 669 27.30 14.12 18.04
C TYR A 669 25.88 14.27 18.59
N GLU A 670 24.89 13.68 17.91
CA GLU A 670 23.49 13.70 18.35
C GLU A 670 23.29 12.94 19.67
N ARG A 671 24.03 11.83 19.86
CA ARG A 671 24.01 11.00 21.07
C ARG A 671 25.37 10.33 21.31
N VAL A 672 25.79 10.22 22.57
CA VAL A 672 26.98 9.47 22.99
C VAL A 672 26.53 8.16 23.63
N GLU A 673 26.87 7.02 23.03
CA GLU A 673 26.42 5.70 23.52
C GLU A 673 27.37 5.06 24.54
N ASN A 674 28.68 5.31 24.41
CA ASN A 674 29.70 4.74 25.30
C ASN A 674 30.91 5.67 25.40
N LEU A 675 31.55 5.72 26.58
CA LEU A 675 32.78 6.46 26.84
C LEU A 675 33.73 5.57 27.63
N GLU A 676 34.87 5.22 27.03
CA GLU A 676 35.88 4.34 27.62
C GLU A 676 37.20 5.10 27.80
N VAL A 677 37.74 5.10 29.02
CA VAL A 677 39.09 5.63 29.31
C VAL A 677 40.07 4.47 29.27
N LYS A 678 40.85 4.35 28.19
CA LYS A 678 41.91 3.34 28.09
C LYS A 678 43.19 3.79 28.82
N LEU A 679 43.26 3.39 30.09
CA LEU A 679 44.40 3.36 31.02
C LEU A 679 45.18 4.67 31.29
N CYS A 680 45.33 4.97 32.58
CA CYS A 680 46.38 5.83 33.14
C CYS A 680 47.75 5.15 33.08
#